data_AF-A0AAV5MBI2-F1
#
_entry.id   AF-A0AAV5MBI2-F1
#
_cell.length_a   1.000
_cell.length_b   1.000
_cell.length_c   1.000
_cell.angle_alpha   90.00
_cell.angle_beta   90.00
_cell.angle_gamma   90.00
#
_symmetry.space_group_name_H-M   'P 1'
#
loop_
_entity.id
_entity.type
_entity.pdbx_description
1 polymer ?
#
loop_
_entity_poly.entity_id
_entity_poly.type
_entity_poly.pdbx_seq_one_letter_code
_entity_poly.pdbx_strand_id
1 'polypeptide(L)'
;MADTGLILITPLMPEALSKATSIAAGQVSFAPVLQKQLADLAQSLTEIQDVAQGAEQRQESDAAIRLWLQKLNDAVYDAVDLLDKCDYGILVLQKEVQTSIQRLKQVHAFFSMAKKFEMINESLAEIRMLVPLIYLVIQLGERNSATAWPYDEMVHLLDSSEVVGREDDVSKIVYLLDDQKTQHPISGISILGMPGVGKTTVARSVYMKAKEEKLYDVVAWVCVSEDFNHQRILGEMLEYFHLPQNKNYTTDALLRDLGCQLENKTFLLILDDVRERDPNKWNVFASSFSKIVKTNGNSIVLTTRCESAASVLEKQFPICRYDLQSLSDDKCLEIIEKLVLRSSANALISSKQLVAKQCGGLPLVASAIGGFEIRKDNLIQLWMAGGFLQQISYESPMPMEDIGNEYFNELVSNSLFQDVRRDACGNVEFCKMHDVLHDLAVAVSKGETLIWENGSNIDDTSNIRNLRIKYDGGVHPSIPRGISQSLHSLFLEGEFTINMESDPKGLQSLKLVRAKTEVLLTSLRKLKRLKYLEIAESKIETLPVSFSELYLLQTLKVMQCSHLQKLPDDTSQLVSLRHLYVDDKKLLPKQIGRLTSLQTLPSFFVGTGEGFTIEELGGLSQLRGKLEIHNLEHVASKSEAIRARLNEKTELYDLKFVWENGRGATNINDEEVLECLQPHSNLKSLRISNFMGKNFPSWMNGVEDSNASSLLDNLVRLELSSCSECMCIPSLGLLPSLQVLYICGMSMVRSISHEWLGRLTNLKELRMGPFWSNLEEFPGLSSIHYLHASLESLSLEGWDKLKSLPDELRHLTALKKLNISRFGSLEDLPKWLGNLHSLQELKIELCYQLKGQPTLQDMRLRGLYNLNSFDIVSEEKCKEGRTPRQPRSESTQRRTQDLRAPTSLGSAIESTDQEKVHSLGLMPSPSSATESTDQGDMQHSSSSNWLSSGTSLSSLRVSLSENPHIYDITEISAATDNFLAKHYSSSASTACWRCNLRGRNTIVFRRKFRRKIETNQLRERLSVICRSHHGSIIRLLGASPFGHHICLVYEFIEGANLADCLRNSRNPNFTVLSTWMSRMQIATDLAHGLDYIHNKTGLKISIVHNHIKSSSIIVTEPSFNAKICHFGTSQLCGETDENEIGKGKKAEAREIVEVDERSEDKLTRSYSGKMQFAGGRGYMSPEFQASGVATQKSDVYAFGVVILELLSGEEPFKYRFDERSGEFIRTSGFSFVISHLT
;
A
#
# COMPACT_ATOMS: atom_id res chain seq x y z
N MET A 1 -8.94 -18.74 -1.27
CA MET A 1 -8.22 -18.13 -2.43
C MET A 1 -7.11 -17.17 -1.94
N ALA A 2 -6.85 -17.11 -0.63
CA ALA A 2 -6.14 -16.02 0.03
C ALA A 2 -4.60 -16.05 -0.02
N ASP A 3 -3.96 -17.09 -0.58
CA ASP A 3 -2.48 -17.20 -0.66
C ASP A 3 -1.79 -16.22 -1.62
N THR A 4 -2.51 -15.20 -2.08
CA THR A 4 -2.02 -14.20 -3.05
C THR A 4 -2.32 -12.82 -2.48
N GLY A 5 -1.28 -12.03 -2.21
CA GLY A 5 -1.40 -10.68 -1.63
C GLY A 5 -1.99 -9.63 -2.59
N LEU A 6 -2.20 -8.42 -2.08
CA LEU A 6 -2.75 -7.31 -2.87
C LEU A 6 -1.70 -6.74 -3.82
N ILE A 7 -2.14 -6.46 -5.05
CA ILE A 7 -1.41 -5.66 -6.02
C ILE A 7 -1.66 -4.18 -5.67
N LEU A 8 -0.59 -3.43 -5.44
CA LEU A 8 -0.63 -1.99 -5.17
C LEU A 8 0.35 -1.29 -6.12
N ILE A 9 -0.20 -0.50 -7.03
CA ILE A 9 0.49 0.14 -8.16
C ILE A 9 0.30 1.66 -8.17
N THR A 10 -0.75 2.19 -7.52
CA THR A 10 -0.97 3.63 -7.32
C THR A 10 0.21 4.40 -6.69
N PRO A 11 1.10 3.81 -5.85
CA PRO A 11 2.31 4.51 -5.41
C PRO A 11 3.35 4.72 -6.52
N LEU A 12 3.38 3.84 -7.53
CA LEU A 12 4.48 3.74 -8.51
C LEU A 12 4.17 4.40 -9.85
N MET A 13 2.92 4.36 -10.33
CA MET A 13 2.56 5.03 -11.59
C MET A 13 2.92 6.52 -11.61
N PRO A 14 2.76 7.30 -10.51
CA PRO A 14 3.15 8.71 -10.51
C PRO A 14 4.67 8.94 -10.53
N GLU A 15 5.50 8.04 -9.96
CA GLU A 15 6.96 8.08 -10.17
C GLU A 15 7.26 7.87 -11.65
N ALA A 16 6.72 6.80 -12.24
CA ALA A 16 6.92 6.47 -13.66
C ALA A 16 6.49 7.61 -14.60
N LEU A 17 5.34 8.25 -14.31
CA LEU A 17 4.80 9.39 -15.03
C LEU A 17 5.67 10.64 -14.90
N SER A 18 6.04 11.03 -13.68
CA SER A 18 6.89 12.20 -13.42
C SER A 18 8.27 12.03 -14.06
N LYS A 19 8.83 10.82 -13.95
CA LYS A 19 10.13 10.43 -14.53
C LYS A 19 10.13 10.41 -16.05
N ALA A 20 9.12 9.79 -16.68
CA ALA A 20 8.94 9.82 -18.13
C ALA A 20 8.82 11.26 -18.66
N THR A 21 8.03 12.09 -17.97
CA THR A 21 7.84 13.52 -18.29
C THR A 21 9.15 14.31 -18.17
N SER A 22 9.88 14.16 -17.06
CA SER A 22 11.17 14.84 -16.81
C SER A 22 12.24 14.50 -17.84
N ILE A 23 12.35 13.21 -18.22
CA ILE A 23 13.30 12.76 -19.25
C ILE A 23 12.88 13.30 -20.63
N ALA A 24 11.58 13.24 -20.97
CA ALA A 24 11.04 13.72 -22.24
C ALA A 24 11.12 15.26 -22.40
N ALA A 25 11.06 16.02 -21.31
CA ALA A 25 11.07 17.48 -21.32
C ALA A 25 12.38 18.11 -21.86
N GLY A 26 13.48 17.35 -21.92
CA GLY A 26 14.70 17.83 -22.59
C GLY A 26 15.95 16.95 -22.48
N GLN A 27 16.01 16.03 -21.51
CA GLN A 27 17.23 15.27 -21.20
C GLN A 27 17.71 14.35 -22.34
N VAL A 28 16.79 13.89 -23.20
CA VAL A 28 17.06 13.09 -24.41
C VAL A 28 16.60 13.78 -25.70
N SER A 29 16.70 15.10 -25.76
CA SER A 29 16.43 15.92 -26.98
C SER A 29 17.27 15.51 -28.21
N PHE A 30 18.40 14.83 -28.02
CA PHE A 30 19.21 14.23 -29.09
C PHE A 30 18.66 12.89 -29.64
N ALA A 31 17.61 12.32 -29.03
CA ALA A 31 17.01 11.03 -29.36
C ALA A 31 15.47 11.16 -29.52
N PRO A 32 14.97 11.89 -30.52
CA PRO A 32 13.55 12.26 -30.63
C PRO A 32 12.57 11.08 -30.72
N VAL A 33 13.01 9.91 -31.21
CA VAL A 33 12.19 8.69 -31.23
C VAL A 33 11.91 8.19 -29.80
N LEU A 34 12.91 8.24 -28.92
CA LEU A 34 12.73 7.92 -27.50
C LEU A 34 11.88 8.98 -26.80
N GLN A 35 12.14 10.26 -27.10
CA GLN A 35 11.39 11.39 -26.55
C GLN A 35 9.88 11.25 -26.83
N LYS A 36 9.49 10.83 -28.05
CA LYS A 36 8.10 10.53 -28.39
C LYS A 36 7.54 9.36 -27.55
N GLN A 37 8.24 8.22 -27.51
CA GLN A 37 7.77 7.03 -26.79
C GLN A 37 7.62 7.27 -25.27
N LEU A 38 8.42 8.17 -24.68
CA LEU A 38 8.26 8.60 -23.29
C LEU A 38 7.05 9.52 -23.07
N ALA A 39 6.70 10.37 -24.05
CA ALA A 39 5.49 11.17 -24.01
C ALA A 39 4.22 10.31 -24.21
N ASP A 40 4.27 9.34 -25.13
CA ASP A 40 3.20 8.35 -25.33
C ASP A 40 2.96 7.49 -24.05
N LEU A 41 4.04 7.14 -23.33
CA LEU A 41 3.98 6.47 -22.04
C LEU A 41 3.34 7.35 -20.96
N ALA A 42 3.81 8.59 -20.81
CA ALA A 42 3.28 9.54 -19.83
C ALA A 42 1.77 9.79 -20.03
N GLN A 43 1.33 9.97 -21.28
CA GLN A 43 -0.08 10.10 -21.63
C GLN A 43 -0.87 8.84 -21.23
N SER A 44 -0.34 7.65 -21.51
CA SER A 44 -1.00 6.38 -21.24
C SER A 44 -1.12 6.07 -19.74
N LEU A 45 -0.10 6.40 -18.94
CA LEU A 45 -0.15 6.28 -17.47
C LEU A 45 -1.18 7.26 -16.87
N THR A 46 -1.20 8.50 -17.35
CA THR A 46 -2.16 9.53 -16.89
C THR A 46 -3.61 9.07 -17.08
N GLU A 47 -3.95 8.49 -18.23
CA GLU A 47 -5.31 8.03 -18.53
C GLU A 47 -5.74 6.75 -17.77
N ILE A 48 -4.81 6.02 -17.17
CA ILE A 48 -5.08 4.78 -16.41
C ILE A 48 -5.11 5.06 -14.89
N GLN A 49 -4.35 6.05 -14.41
CA GLN A 49 -4.11 6.32 -13.00
C GLN A 49 -5.41 6.44 -12.17
N ASP A 50 -6.38 7.21 -12.65
CA ASP A 50 -7.65 7.49 -11.96
C ASP A 50 -8.51 6.23 -11.74
N VAL A 51 -8.35 5.20 -12.59
CA VAL A 51 -9.17 3.96 -12.51
C VAL A 51 -8.45 2.85 -11.76
N ALA A 52 -7.12 2.88 -11.70
CA ALA A 52 -6.34 1.91 -10.93
C ALA A 52 -6.69 1.92 -9.42
N GLN A 53 -6.86 3.11 -8.81
CA GLN A 53 -7.18 3.21 -7.39
C GLN A 53 -8.53 2.54 -7.03
N GLY A 54 -9.55 2.71 -7.88
CA GLY A 54 -10.85 2.05 -7.71
C GLY A 54 -10.82 0.54 -7.99
N ALA A 55 -9.88 0.10 -8.84
CA ALA A 55 -9.63 -1.31 -9.11
C ALA A 55 -8.91 -2.01 -7.93
N GLU A 56 -7.89 -1.38 -7.35
CA GLU A 56 -7.11 -1.91 -6.21
C GLU A 56 -8.01 -2.27 -5.03
N GLN A 57 -9.00 -1.43 -4.73
CA GLN A 57 -10.00 -1.62 -3.67
C GLN A 57 -10.94 -2.82 -3.89
N ARG A 58 -10.92 -3.45 -5.07
CA ARG A 58 -11.90 -4.50 -5.46
C ARG A 58 -11.30 -5.79 -5.99
N GLN A 59 -9.98 -5.87 -6.09
CA GLN A 59 -9.25 -7.03 -6.60
C GLN A 59 -9.49 -8.33 -5.82
N GLU A 60 -9.91 -8.24 -4.55
CA GLU A 60 -10.33 -9.39 -3.74
C GLU A 60 -11.68 -9.97 -4.18
N SER A 61 -12.56 -9.11 -4.71
CA SER A 61 -13.94 -9.44 -5.08
C SER A 61 -14.11 -9.81 -6.56
N ASP A 62 -13.20 -9.37 -7.44
CA ASP A 62 -13.30 -9.53 -8.89
C ASP A 62 -11.95 -9.97 -9.49
N ALA A 63 -11.91 -11.21 -9.97
CA ALA A 63 -10.72 -11.82 -10.57
C ALA A 63 -10.33 -11.21 -11.94
N ALA A 64 -11.26 -10.58 -12.67
CA ALA A 64 -10.96 -9.90 -13.91
C ALA A 64 -10.33 -8.52 -13.66
N ILE A 65 -10.81 -7.78 -12.65
CA ILE A 65 -10.14 -6.58 -12.13
C ILE A 65 -8.72 -6.94 -11.66
N ARG A 66 -8.57 -8.03 -10.91
CA ARG A 66 -7.26 -8.49 -10.43
C ARG A 66 -6.30 -8.85 -11.56
N LEU A 67 -6.76 -9.57 -12.59
CA LEU A 67 -5.95 -9.92 -13.76
C LEU A 67 -5.56 -8.67 -14.59
N TRP A 68 -6.43 -7.66 -14.66
CA TRP A 68 -6.11 -6.38 -15.28
C TRP A 68 -5.06 -5.60 -14.48
N LEU A 69 -5.20 -5.54 -13.15
CA LEU A 69 -4.19 -4.97 -12.25
C LEU A 69 -2.85 -5.69 -12.38
N GLN A 70 -2.82 -7.02 -12.50
CA GLN A 70 -1.58 -7.77 -12.69
C GLN A 70 -0.86 -7.38 -13.98
N LYS A 71 -1.58 -7.31 -15.11
CA LYS A 71 -1.00 -6.85 -16.39
C LYS A 71 -0.47 -5.42 -16.31
N LEU A 72 -1.21 -4.53 -15.66
CA LEU A 72 -0.79 -3.15 -15.44
C LEU A 72 0.45 -3.07 -14.53
N ASN A 73 0.48 -3.87 -13.46
CA ASN A 73 1.60 -3.98 -12.53
C ASN A 73 2.88 -4.42 -13.26
N ASP A 74 2.81 -5.48 -14.06
CA ASP A 74 3.97 -5.96 -14.82
C ASP A 74 4.44 -4.91 -15.85
N ALA A 75 3.52 -4.26 -16.58
CA ALA A 75 3.86 -3.24 -17.59
C ALA A 75 4.46 -1.95 -17.01
N VAL A 76 3.99 -1.47 -15.85
CA VAL A 76 4.55 -0.28 -15.18
C VAL A 76 5.91 -0.58 -14.57
N TYR A 77 6.11 -1.77 -14.00
CA TYR A 77 7.44 -2.17 -13.52
C TYR A 77 8.44 -2.26 -14.67
N ASP A 78 8.08 -2.86 -15.82
CA ASP A 78 8.92 -2.86 -17.03
C ASP A 78 9.23 -1.43 -17.53
N ALA A 79 8.28 -0.50 -17.39
CA ALA A 79 8.49 0.92 -17.72
C ALA A 79 9.50 1.59 -16.76
N VAL A 80 9.33 1.46 -15.45
CA VAL A 80 10.29 1.96 -14.43
C VAL A 80 11.67 1.34 -14.63
N ASP A 81 11.72 0.05 -14.99
CA ASP A 81 12.95 -0.66 -15.34
C ASP A 81 13.70 0.03 -16.49
N LEU A 82 13.01 0.51 -17.53
CA LEU A 82 13.64 1.23 -18.64
C LEU A 82 13.94 2.69 -18.30
N LEU A 83 13.09 3.36 -17.49
CA LEU A 83 13.29 4.73 -17.05
C LEU A 83 14.57 4.87 -16.20
N ASP A 84 14.82 3.96 -15.26
CA ASP A 84 16.11 3.92 -14.53
C ASP A 84 17.30 3.69 -15.49
N LYS A 85 17.14 2.87 -16.54
CA LYS A 85 18.20 2.66 -17.55
C LYS A 85 18.42 3.90 -18.43
N CYS A 86 17.41 4.74 -18.62
CA CYS A 86 17.54 6.06 -19.24
C CYS A 86 18.32 7.04 -18.35
N ASP A 87 17.95 7.21 -17.07
CA ASP A 87 18.69 8.07 -16.12
C ASP A 87 20.17 7.70 -16.06
N TYR A 88 20.46 6.40 -15.88
CA TYR A 88 21.84 5.88 -15.89
C TYR A 88 22.56 6.28 -17.18
N GLY A 89 21.90 6.17 -18.33
CA GLY A 89 22.44 6.55 -19.63
C GLY A 89 22.69 8.05 -19.79
N ILE A 90 21.88 8.91 -19.16
CA ILE A 90 22.00 10.36 -19.17
C ILE A 90 23.18 10.79 -18.28
N LEU A 91 23.26 10.27 -17.06
CA LEU A 91 24.40 10.47 -16.14
C LEU A 91 25.71 9.96 -16.75
N VAL A 92 25.67 8.86 -17.51
CA VAL A 92 26.81 8.39 -18.32
C VAL A 92 27.24 9.46 -19.33
N LEU A 93 26.34 10.02 -20.14
CA LEU A 93 26.70 11.00 -21.17
C LEU A 93 27.23 12.32 -20.60
N GLN A 94 26.72 12.73 -19.43
CA GLN A 94 27.10 13.97 -18.74
C GLN A 94 28.55 13.96 -18.21
N LYS A 95 29.19 12.79 -18.07
CA LYS A 95 30.59 12.73 -17.63
C LYS A 95 31.57 13.29 -18.67
N GLU A 96 32.52 14.09 -18.19
CA GLU A 96 33.56 14.75 -18.98
C GLU A 96 34.58 13.74 -19.56
N VAL A 97 34.98 12.73 -18.79
CA VAL A 97 36.10 11.81 -19.09
C VAL A 97 35.70 10.68 -20.05
N GLN A 98 34.82 10.95 -21.02
CA GLN A 98 34.19 9.90 -21.82
C GLN A 98 34.61 9.91 -23.29
N THR A 99 35.05 8.74 -23.78
CA THR A 99 35.46 8.59 -25.19
C THR A 99 34.28 8.66 -26.15
N SER A 100 34.53 9.14 -27.37
CA SER A 100 33.51 9.20 -28.44
C SER A 100 32.85 7.85 -28.72
N ILE A 101 33.59 6.74 -28.56
CA ILE A 101 33.08 5.38 -28.74
C ILE A 101 32.10 4.99 -27.62
N GLN A 102 32.35 5.40 -26.37
CA GLN A 102 31.42 5.19 -25.27
C GLN A 102 30.13 6.00 -25.46
N ARG A 103 30.24 7.28 -25.86
CA ARG A 103 29.07 8.12 -26.19
C ARG A 103 28.23 7.51 -27.32
N LEU A 104 28.85 7.04 -28.40
CA LEU A 104 28.14 6.36 -29.50
C LEU A 104 27.45 5.06 -29.05
N LYS A 105 28.09 4.25 -28.20
CA LYS A 105 27.46 3.05 -27.62
C LYS A 105 26.24 3.40 -26.75
N GLN A 106 26.31 4.49 -25.99
CA GLN A 106 25.20 4.95 -25.15
C GLN A 106 24.04 5.52 -26.00
N VAL A 107 24.33 6.26 -27.08
CA VAL A 107 23.32 6.69 -28.06
C VAL A 107 22.62 5.49 -28.71
N HIS A 108 23.37 4.45 -29.10
CA HIS A 108 22.78 3.21 -29.64
C HIS A 108 21.88 2.49 -28.60
N ALA A 109 22.24 2.51 -27.31
CA ALA A 109 21.41 1.96 -26.25
C ALA A 109 20.05 2.69 -26.14
N PHE A 110 20.01 4.03 -26.29
CA PHE A 110 18.75 4.78 -26.30
C PHE A 110 17.82 4.37 -27.46
N PHE A 111 18.35 4.10 -28.66
CA PHE A 111 17.55 3.53 -29.76
C PHE A 111 17.00 2.13 -29.42
N SER A 112 17.76 1.30 -28.71
CA SER A 112 17.28 -0.01 -28.24
C SER A 112 16.25 0.10 -27.11
N MET A 113 16.23 1.18 -26.32
CA MET A 113 15.24 1.41 -25.28
C MET A 113 13.94 1.98 -25.86
N ALA A 114 14.00 2.84 -26.88
CA ALA A 114 12.82 3.36 -27.58
C ALA A 114 11.91 2.23 -28.10
N LYS A 115 12.49 1.19 -28.72
CA LYS A 115 11.76 -0.01 -29.18
C LYS A 115 11.11 -0.85 -28.07
N LYS A 116 11.55 -0.70 -26.82
CA LYS A 116 10.95 -1.40 -25.68
C LYS A 116 9.82 -0.59 -25.06
N PHE A 117 9.97 0.73 -24.97
CA PHE A 117 8.85 1.62 -24.65
C PHE A 117 7.73 1.50 -25.68
N GLU A 118 8.05 1.32 -26.97
CA GLU A 118 7.08 1.01 -28.04
C GLU A 118 6.22 -0.21 -27.69
N MET A 119 6.83 -1.35 -27.33
CA MET A 119 6.10 -2.56 -26.90
C MET A 119 5.29 -2.37 -25.60
N ILE A 120 5.79 -1.59 -24.64
CA ILE A 120 5.08 -1.28 -23.40
C ILE A 120 3.86 -0.39 -23.70
N ASN A 121 4.00 0.60 -24.58
CA ASN A 121 2.91 1.48 -25.00
C ASN A 121 1.83 0.72 -25.77
N GLU A 122 2.20 -0.28 -26.58
CA GLU A 122 1.24 -1.24 -27.18
C GLU A 122 0.48 -2.04 -26.11
N SER A 123 1.19 -2.56 -25.09
CA SER A 123 0.55 -3.31 -23.98
C SER A 123 -0.37 -2.42 -23.12
N LEU A 124 0.07 -1.20 -22.80
CA LEU A 124 -0.74 -0.22 -22.08
C LEU A 124 -1.97 0.20 -22.90
N ALA A 125 -1.89 0.25 -24.24
CA ALA A 125 -3.05 0.51 -25.08
C ALA A 125 -4.10 -0.62 -25.01
N GLU A 126 -3.68 -1.90 -24.96
CA GLU A 126 -4.61 -3.02 -24.70
C GLU A 126 -5.26 -2.92 -23.31
N ILE A 127 -4.46 -2.61 -22.28
CA ILE A 127 -4.94 -2.44 -20.90
C ILE A 127 -5.94 -1.27 -20.82
N ARG A 128 -5.68 -0.18 -21.55
CA ARG A 128 -6.54 1.02 -21.62
C ARG A 128 -7.89 0.74 -22.30
N MET A 129 -7.97 -0.18 -23.25
CA MET A 129 -9.24 -0.56 -23.92
C MET A 129 -10.30 -1.11 -22.95
N LEU A 130 -9.88 -1.64 -21.78
CA LEU A 130 -10.78 -2.17 -20.76
C LEU A 130 -11.18 -1.15 -19.68
N VAL A 131 -10.53 0.01 -19.63
CA VAL A 131 -10.76 1.05 -18.60
C VAL A 131 -12.24 1.48 -18.51
N PRO A 132 -12.98 1.73 -19.61
CA PRO A 132 -14.40 2.11 -19.51
C PRO A 132 -15.30 1.02 -18.91
N LEU A 133 -14.96 -0.26 -19.10
CA LEU A 133 -15.71 -1.39 -18.52
C LEU A 133 -15.39 -1.54 -17.04
N ILE A 134 -14.12 -1.41 -16.66
CA ILE A 134 -13.67 -1.50 -15.26
C ILE A 134 -14.22 -0.32 -14.45
N TYR A 135 -14.19 0.89 -14.99
CA TYR A 135 -14.82 2.08 -14.40
C TYR A 135 -16.33 1.87 -14.17
N LEU A 136 -17.05 1.23 -15.11
CA LEU A 136 -18.46 0.90 -14.95
C LEU A 136 -18.69 -0.17 -13.85
N VAL A 137 -17.83 -1.19 -13.75
CA VAL A 137 -17.89 -2.18 -12.64
C VAL A 137 -17.59 -1.51 -11.29
N ILE A 138 -16.67 -0.54 -11.26
CA ILE A 138 -16.38 0.27 -10.07
C ILE A 138 -17.64 1.08 -9.68
N GLN A 139 -18.27 1.83 -10.58
CA GLN A 139 -19.49 2.58 -10.23
C GLN A 139 -20.68 1.69 -9.84
N LEU A 140 -20.84 0.50 -10.42
CA LEU A 140 -21.99 -0.39 -10.13
C LEU A 140 -21.93 -1.10 -8.76
N GLY A 141 -20.77 -1.14 -8.11
CA GLY A 141 -20.58 -1.90 -6.85
C GLY A 141 -20.67 -1.11 -5.55
N GLU A 142 -20.90 0.21 -5.57
CA GLU A 142 -20.94 1.08 -4.37
C GLU A 142 -22.14 0.86 -3.42
N ARG A 143 -22.81 -0.30 -3.48
CA ARG A 143 -24.03 -0.59 -2.70
C ARG A 143 -24.03 -1.89 -1.90
N ASN A 144 -22.91 -2.61 -1.79
CA ASN A 144 -22.78 -3.78 -0.90
C ASN A 144 -21.32 -3.98 -0.39
N SER A 145 -20.95 -3.35 0.73
CA SER A 145 -19.68 -3.61 1.43
C SER A 145 -19.81 -3.53 2.96
N ALA A 146 -20.78 -4.26 3.52
CA ALA A 146 -20.89 -4.55 4.95
C ALA A 146 -20.73 -6.06 5.25
N THR A 147 -19.89 -6.74 4.48
CA THR A 147 -19.52 -8.15 4.68
C THR A 147 -18.39 -8.24 5.70
N ALA A 148 -18.67 -8.82 6.87
CA ALA A 148 -17.65 -9.20 7.82
C ALA A 148 -16.68 -10.22 7.19
N TRP A 149 -15.41 -10.17 7.59
CA TRP A 149 -14.37 -11.05 7.10
C TRP A 149 -14.62 -12.50 7.59
N PRO A 150 -14.35 -13.54 6.78
CA PRO A 150 -14.35 -14.92 7.25
C PRO A 150 -13.25 -15.11 8.30
N TYR A 151 -13.61 -15.39 9.55
CA TYR A 151 -12.65 -15.47 10.65
C TYR A 151 -11.69 -16.67 10.53
N ASP A 152 -12.07 -17.75 9.84
CA ASP A 152 -11.27 -18.98 9.72
C ASP A 152 -9.94 -18.79 8.98
N GLU A 153 -9.87 -18.00 7.89
CA GLU A 153 -8.60 -17.71 7.20
C GLU A 153 -7.67 -16.83 8.09
N MET A 154 -8.20 -16.07 9.05
CA MET A 154 -7.41 -15.32 10.04
C MET A 154 -6.89 -16.20 11.18
N VAL A 155 -7.63 -17.25 11.57
CA VAL A 155 -7.18 -18.23 12.58
C VAL A 155 -6.05 -19.11 12.04
N HIS A 156 -6.10 -19.49 10.76
CA HIS A 156 -5.05 -20.28 10.12
C HIS A 156 -3.75 -19.50 9.79
N LEU A 157 -3.80 -18.16 9.73
CA LEU A 157 -2.60 -17.34 9.45
C LEU A 157 -1.65 -17.14 10.64
N LEU A 158 -2.06 -17.51 11.86
CA LEU A 158 -1.35 -17.23 13.12
C LEU A 158 -0.51 -18.41 13.65
N ASP A 159 -0.28 -19.42 12.81
CA ASP A 159 0.43 -20.65 13.15
C ASP A 159 1.96 -20.43 13.22
N SER A 160 2.42 -19.82 14.31
CA SER A 160 3.83 -19.75 14.76
C SER A 160 4.04 -19.00 16.09
N SER A 161 3.03 -18.29 16.62
CA SER A 161 3.15 -17.58 17.91
C SER A 161 3.03 -18.53 19.11
N GLU A 162 4.15 -19.12 19.53
CA GLU A 162 4.24 -19.94 20.74
C GLU A 162 3.78 -19.15 21.99
N VAL A 163 2.72 -19.61 22.66
CA VAL A 163 2.02 -18.85 23.71
C VAL A 163 2.74 -18.95 25.05
N VAL A 164 3.76 -18.12 25.24
CA VAL A 164 4.62 -18.09 26.44
C VAL A 164 3.89 -17.60 27.69
N GLY A 165 4.04 -18.34 28.79
CA GLY A 165 3.66 -17.91 30.14
C GLY A 165 2.20 -18.13 30.51
N ARG A 166 1.43 -18.90 29.72
CA ARG A 166 0.02 -19.25 29.97
C ARG A 166 -0.25 -20.76 29.95
N GLU A 167 0.78 -21.57 29.88
CA GLU A 167 0.74 -23.03 29.77
C GLU A 167 0.00 -23.66 30.97
N ASP A 168 0.21 -23.09 32.16
CA ASP A 168 -0.47 -23.45 33.41
C ASP A 168 -1.97 -23.13 33.39
N ASP A 169 -2.35 -21.94 32.89
CA ASP A 169 -3.76 -21.52 32.81
C ASP A 169 -4.54 -22.41 31.83
N VAL A 170 -3.96 -22.65 30.65
CA VAL A 170 -4.51 -23.52 29.62
C VAL A 170 -4.68 -24.95 30.13
N SER A 171 -3.68 -25.48 30.85
CA SER A 171 -3.75 -26.84 31.40
C SER A 171 -4.81 -26.99 32.50
N LYS A 172 -4.99 -25.97 33.36
CA LYS A 172 -6.09 -25.95 34.36
C LYS A 172 -7.46 -25.88 33.70
N ILE A 173 -7.62 -25.03 32.67
CA ILE A 173 -8.89 -24.87 31.95
C ILE A 173 -9.25 -26.16 31.20
N VAL A 174 -8.30 -26.82 30.53
CA VAL A 174 -8.54 -28.12 29.88
C VAL A 174 -8.91 -29.21 30.89
N TYR A 175 -8.23 -29.28 32.04
CA TYR A 175 -8.60 -30.22 33.11
C TYR A 175 -10.04 -30.01 33.64
N LEU A 176 -10.43 -28.75 33.86
CA LEU A 176 -11.80 -28.41 34.28
C LEU A 176 -12.85 -28.74 33.21
N LEU A 177 -12.51 -28.63 31.92
CA LEU A 177 -13.41 -29.03 30.82
C LEU A 177 -13.62 -30.55 30.73
N ASP A 178 -12.64 -31.36 31.16
CA ASP A 178 -12.75 -32.83 31.13
C ASP A 178 -13.49 -33.38 32.37
N ASP A 179 -13.18 -32.88 33.57
CA ASP A 179 -13.83 -33.28 34.83
C ASP A 179 -15.36 -33.10 34.81
N GLN A 180 -15.84 -32.00 34.23
CA GLN A 180 -17.27 -31.69 34.16
C GLN A 180 -18.00 -32.39 33.01
N LYS A 181 -17.26 -32.92 32.02
CA LYS A 181 -17.79 -33.49 30.77
C LYS A 181 -18.77 -34.65 31.00
N THR A 182 -18.63 -35.39 32.09
CA THR A 182 -19.49 -36.56 32.38
C THR A 182 -20.78 -36.21 33.15
N GLN A 183 -20.85 -35.02 33.76
CA GLN A 183 -21.85 -34.71 34.80
C GLN A 183 -23.13 -34.06 34.24
N HIS A 184 -23.04 -33.37 33.10
CA HIS A 184 -24.12 -32.55 32.55
C HIS A 184 -24.24 -32.65 31.01
N PRO A 185 -25.41 -32.32 30.41
CA PRO A 185 -25.58 -32.28 28.95
C PRO A 185 -24.70 -31.22 28.28
N ILE A 186 -24.59 -30.06 28.93
CA ILE A 186 -23.73 -28.93 28.58
C ILE A 186 -23.03 -28.48 29.87
N SER A 187 -21.70 -28.45 29.86
CA SER A 187 -20.81 -27.83 30.85
C SER A 187 -20.12 -26.59 30.26
N GLY A 188 -19.27 -25.89 31.01
CA GLY A 188 -18.48 -24.80 30.42
C GLY A 188 -17.67 -23.95 31.39
N ILE A 189 -16.92 -23.00 30.84
CA ILE A 189 -16.02 -22.11 31.60
C ILE A 189 -16.13 -20.68 31.09
N SER A 190 -16.38 -19.73 32.00
CA SER A 190 -16.26 -18.29 31.73
C SER A 190 -14.87 -17.80 32.14
N ILE A 191 -14.08 -17.36 31.16
CA ILE A 191 -12.75 -16.75 31.34
C ILE A 191 -12.93 -15.23 31.48
N LEU A 192 -12.69 -14.70 32.68
CA LEU A 192 -12.77 -13.28 32.99
C LEU A 192 -11.38 -12.66 33.16
N GLY A 193 -11.30 -11.33 33.07
CA GLY A 193 -10.06 -10.57 33.25
C GLY A 193 -10.03 -9.26 32.48
N MET A 194 -9.06 -8.41 32.81
CA MET A 194 -8.90 -7.07 32.22
C MET A 194 -8.56 -7.08 30.71
N PRO A 195 -8.64 -5.95 30.00
CA PRO A 195 -8.06 -5.81 28.66
C PRO A 195 -6.55 -6.14 28.67
N GLY A 196 -6.01 -6.64 27.55
CA GLY A 196 -4.57 -6.93 27.40
C GLY A 196 -4.01 -8.12 28.20
N VAL A 197 -4.78 -8.74 29.11
CA VAL A 197 -4.31 -9.83 30.00
C VAL A 197 -4.10 -11.19 29.28
N GLY A 198 -4.62 -11.35 28.06
CA GLY A 198 -4.43 -12.55 27.24
C GLY A 198 -5.59 -13.56 27.18
N LYS A 199 -6.83 -13.17 27.53
CA LYS A 199 -8.02 -14.06 27.52
C LYS A 199 -8.21 -14.83 26.21
N THR A 200 -8.29 -14.11 25.09
CA THR A 200 -8.42 -14.68 23.73
C THR A 200 -7.25 -15.61 23.40
N THR A 201 -6.03 -15.28 23.85
CA THR A 201 -4.84 -16.12 23.67
C THR A 201 -4.95 -17.44 24.43
N VAL A 202 -5.38 -17.40 25.69
CA VAL A 202 -5.64 -18.60 26.51
C VAL A 202 -6.76 -19.45 25.91
N ALA A 203 -7.88 -18.83 25.52
CA ALA A 203 -8.97 -19.54 24.86
C ALA A 203 -8.52 -20.18 23.52
N ARG A 204 -7.67 -19.50 22.75
CA ARG A 204 -7.09 -20.05 21.50
C ARG A 204 -6.14 -21.23 21.76
N SER A 205 -5.34 -21.18 22.83
CA SER A 205 -4.53 -22.32 23.25
C SER A 205 -5.40 -23.52 23.70
N VAL A 206 -6.52 -23.26 24.38
CA VAL A 206 -7.51 -24.29 24.74
C VAL A 206 -8.20 -24.86 23.49
N TYR A 207 -8.53 -24.02 22.49
CA TYR A 207 -9.06 -24.45 21.19
C TYR A 207 -8.11 -25.40 20.47
N MET A 208 -6.84 -25.00 20.30
CA MET A 208 -5.85 -25.83 19.60
C MET A 208 -5.59 -27.13 20.36
N LYS A 209 -5.35 -27.07 21.67
CA LYS A 209 -5.13 -28.25 22.49
C LYS A 209 -6.31 -29.24 22.46
N ALA A 210 -7.55 -28.75 22.54
CA ALA A 210 -8.74 -29.60 22.42
C ALA A 210 -8.92 -30.24 21.04
N LYS A 211 -8.44 -29.57 19.97
CA LYS A 211 -8.46 -30.05 18.58
C LYS A 211 -7.32 -31.07 18.30
N GLU A 212 -6.15 -30.84 18.87
CA GLU A 212 -4.97 -31.73 18.81
C GLU A 212 -5.17 -33.03 19.61
N GLU A 213 -5.56 -32.90 20.89
CA GLU A 213 -5.84 -34.02 21.80
C GLU A 213 -7.20 -34.70 21.47
N LYS A 214 -7.97 -34.16 20.51
CA LYS A 214 -9.29 -34.64 20.05
C LYS A 214 -10.28 -34.85 21.19
N LEU A 215 -10.32 -33.88 22.10
CA LEU A 215 -11.16 -33.93 23.30
C LEU A 215 -12.66 -33.84 22.98
N TYR A 216 -13.04 -33.37 21.80
CA TYR A 216 -14.43 -33.26 21.33
C TYR A 216 -14.50 -33.61 19.83
N ASP A 217 -15.63 -34.14 19.37
CA ASP A 217 -15.83 -34.49 17.95
C ASP A 217 -15.94 -33.23 17.06
N VAL A 218 -16.26 -32.08 17.66
CA VAL A 218 -16.42 -30.77 17.00
C VAL A 218 -15.83 -29.69 17.90
N VAL A 219 -14.99 -28.80 17.35
CA VAL A 219 -14.45 -27.64 18.07
C VAL A 219 -14.68 -26.39 17.22
N ALA A 220 -15.57 -25.50 17.68
CA ALA A 220 -16.03 -24.31 16.96
C ALA A 220 -15.59 -23.03 17.68
N TRP A 221 -15.25 -21.99 16.92
CA TRP A 221 -14.91 -20.66 17.43
C TRP A 221 -15.86 -19.60 16.86
N VAL A 222 -16.41 -18.75 17.71
CA VAL A 222 -17.37 -17.70 17.34
C VAL A 222 -16.97 -16.39 18.00
N CYS A 223 -16.74 -15.34 17.19
CA CYS A 223 -16.41 -14.00 17.68
C CYS A 223 -17.68 -13.16 17.83
N VAL A 224 -18.06 -12.84 19.07
CA VAL A 224 -19.36 -12.22 19.36
C VAL A 224 -19.26 -10.70 19.27
N SER A 225 -19.82 -10.16 18.19
CA SER A 225 -19.97 -8.72 17.96
C SER A 225 -20.88 -8.03 18.99
N GLU A 226 -20.92 -6.70 18.96
CA GLU A 226 -21.67 -5.90 19.95
C GLU A 226 -23.18 -6.17 20.00
N ASP A 227 -23.79 -6.65 18.91
CA ASP A 227 -25.12 -7.28 18.98
C ASP A 227 -25.02 -8.82 19.04
N PHE A 228 -25.62 -9.37 20.11
CA PHE A 228 -25.71 -10.80 20.37
C PHE A 228 -26.93 -11.41 19.68
N ASN A 229 -26.68 -12.23 18.65
CA ASN A 229 -27.71 -12.90 17.88
C ASN A 229 -27.51 -14.44 17.88
N HIS A 230 -28.43 -15.16 18.52
CA HIS A 230 -28.40 -16.62 18.63
C HIS A 230 -28.48 -17.35 17.27
N GLN A 231 -29.18 -16.79 16.27
CA GLN A 231 -29.25 -17.38 14.93
C GLN A 231 -27.88 -17.35 14.25
N ARG A 232 -27.12 -16.25 14.43
CA ARG A 232 -25.78 -16.11 13.88
C ARG A 232 -24.81 -17.10 14.51
N ILE A 233 -24.83 -17.26 15.84
CA ILE A 233 -23.96 -18.22 16.55
C ILE A 233 -24.27 -19.67 16.10
N LEU A 234 -25.55 -20.02 15.95
CA LEU A 234 -25.98 -21.33 15.42
C LEU A 234 -25.60 -21.53 13.95
N GLY A 235 -25.59 -20.45 13.15
CA GLY A 235 -25.14 -20.45 11.76
C GLY A 235 -23.63 -20.68 11.64
N GLU A 236 -22.81 -19.92 12.36
CA GLU A 236 -21.35 -20.08 12.39
C GLU A 236 -20.94 -21.48 12.89
N MET A 237 -21.67 -22.05 13.87
CA MET A 237 -21.47 -23.47 14.25
C MET A 237 -21.79 -24.47 13.13
N LEU A 238 -22.71 -24.17 12.21
CA LEU A 238 -23.06 -25.05 11.09
C LEU A 238 -21.98 -25.06 9.99
N GLU A 239 -21.19 -23.99 9.85
CA GLU A 239 -20.12 -23.90 8.84
C GLU A 239 -18.96 -24.88 9.13
N TYR A 240 -18.71 -25.18 10.41
CA TYR A 240 -17.75 -26.20 10.86
C TYR A 240 -18.09 -27.64 10.44
N PHE A 241 -19.29 -27.91 9.91
CA PHE A 241 -19.66 -29.20 9.31
C PHE A 241 -19.53 -29.23 7.79
N HIS A 242 -19.02 -28.15 7.18
CA HIS A 242 -18.89 -27.94 5.74
C HIS A 242 -20.20 -28.14 4.97
N LEU A 243 -21.33 -27.90 5.64
CA LEU A 243 -22.63 -27.85 4.98
C LEU A 243 -22.74 -26.58 4.13
N PRO A 244 -23.43 -26.63 2.98
CA PRO A 244 -23.60 -25.47 2.13
C PRO A 244 -24.38 -24.32 2.80
N GLN A 245 -23.96 -23.09 2.52
CA GLN A 245 -24.54 -21.87 3.10
C GLN A 245 -25.95 -21.57 2.56
N ASN A 246 -27.04 -22.02 3.22
CA ASN A 246 -28.31 -21.31 3.07
C ASN A 246 -28.35 -20.04 3.92
N LYS A 247 -28.45 -18.87 3.30
CA LYS A 247 -28.40 -17.59 4.03
C LYS A 247 -29.75 -17.19 4.66
N ASN A 248 -30.85 -17.84 4.25
CA ASN A 248 -32.20 -17.74 4.85
C ASN A 248 -32.62 -19.00 5.63
N TYR A 249 -31.75 -19.58 6.48
CA TYR A 249 -32.24 -20.55 7.45
C TYR A 249 -33.13 -19.85 8.51
N THR A 250 -34.36 -20.31 8.69
CA THR A 250 -35.14 -19.97 9.90
C THR A 250 -34.52 -20.65 11.12
N THR A 251 -34.78 -20.15 12.34
CA THR A 251 -34.19 -20.75 13.55
C THR A 251 -34.50 -22.25 13.64
N ASP A 252 -35.73 -22.68 13.38
CA ASP A 252 -36.10 -24.11 13.42
C ASP A 252 -35.41 -24.96 12.33
N ALA A 253 -34.95 -24.36 11.23
CA ALA A 253 -34.09 -25.03 10.26
C ALA A 253 -32.66 -25.20 10.80
N LEU A 254 -32.05 -24.14 11.35
CA LEU A 254 -30.74 -24.22 12.01
C LEU A 254 -30.74 -25.27 13.13
N LEU A 255 -31.76 -25.26 13.98
CA LEU A 255 -31.90 -26.20 15.11
C LEU A 255 -32.03 -27.66 14.65
N ARG A 256 -32.81 -27.91 13.59
CA ARG A 256 -32.96 -29.25 13.02
C ARG A 256 -31.65 -29.70 12.38
N ASP A 257 -31.03 -28.88 11.54
CA ASP A 257 -29.91 -29.30 10.71
C ASP A 257 -28.62 -29.44 11.54
N LEU A 258 -28.37 -28.52 12.49
CA LEU A 258 -27.31 -28.68 13.49
C LEU A 258 -27.61 -29.86 14.44
N GLY A 259 -28.88 -30.08 14.80
CA GLY A 259 -29.32 -31.22 15.63
C GLY A 259 -29.19 -32.60 14.97
N CYS A 260 -29.19 -32.65 13.63
CA CYS A 260 -28.82 -33.84 12.87
C CYS A 260 -27.29 -33.99 12.78
N GLN A 261 -26.53 -32.90 12.62
CA GLN A 261 -25.07 -32.96 12.52
C GLN A 261 -24.36 -33.26 13.84
N LEU A 262 -24.94 -32.87 14.97
CA LEU A 262 -24.48 -33.19 16.33
C LEU A 262 -25.08 -34.49 16.88
N GLU A 263 -25.89 -35.23 16.11
CA GLU A 263 -26.49 -36.48 16.57
C GLU A 263 -25.41 -37.51 16.89
N ASN A 264 -25.34 -37.92 18.17
CA ASN A 264 -24.31 -38.78 18.75
C ASN A 264 -22.86 -38.22 18.75
N LYS A 265 -22.69 -36.89 18.69
CA LYS A 265 -21.39 -36.20 18.84
C LYS A 265 -21.31 -35.37 20.12
N THR A 266 -20.09 -34.97 20.47
CA THR A 266 -19.75 -33.97 21.49
C THR A 266 -19.11 -32.73 20.85
N PHE A 267 -19.42 -31.54 21.34
CA PHE A 267 -18.81 -30.29 20.85
C PHE A 267 -18.18 -29.43 21.95
N LEU A 268 -17.15 -28.67 21.58
CA LEU A 268 -16.65 -27.51 22.30
C LEU A 268 -16.93 -26.24 21.48
N LEU A 269 -17.71 -25.31 22.04
CA LEU A 269 -17.99 -24.00 21.46
C LEU A 269 -17.23 -22.92 22.22
N ILE A 270 -16.45 -22.10 21.53
CA ILE A 270 -15.79 -20.93 22.12
C ILE A 270 -16.48 -19.64 21.65
N LEU A 271 -16.90 -18.82 22.60
CA LEU A 271 -17.53 -17.51 22.40
C LEU A 271 -16.56 -16.41 22.87
N ASP A 272 -15.95 -15.65 21.96
CA ASP A 272 -14.93 -14.65 22.30
C ASP A 272 -15.49 -13.22 22.43
N ASP A 273 -14.93 -12.46 23.38
CA ASP A 273 -15.23 -11.07 23.78
C ASP A 273 -16.70 -10.73 24.09
N VAL A 274 -17.48 -11.68 24.61
CA VAL A 274 -18.93 -11.53 24.78
C VAL A 274 -19.29 -10.43 25.79
N ARG A 275 -20.22 -9.54 25.42
CA ARG A 275 -20.60 -8.35 26.21
C ARG A 275 -22.07 -8.31 26.65
N GLU A 276 -22.90 -9.25 26.17
CA GLU A 276 -24.35 -9.26 26.36
C GLU A 276 -24.76 -9.52 27.82
N ARG A 277 -25.75 -8.76 28.29
CA ARG A 277 -26.22 -8.72 29.69
C ARG A 277 -27.71 -9.04 29.83
N ASP A 278 -28.49 -9.04 28.75
CA ASP A 278 -29.92 -9.38 28.81
C ASP A 278 -30.12 -10.89 29.08
N PRO A 279 -30.73 -11.29 30.20
CA PRO A 279 -31.04 -12.69 30.47
C PRO A 279 -32.00 -13.31 29.46
N ASN A 280 -32.83 -12.52 28.78
CA ASN A 280 -33.84 -13.04 27.84
C ASN A 280 -33.19 -13.54 26.54
N LYS A 281 -32.29 -12.76 25.94
CA LYS A 281 -31.42 -13.20 24.82
C LYS A 281 -30.69 -14.51 25.16
N TRP A 282 -30.09 -14.61 26.35
CA TRP A 282 -29.43 -15.83 26.82
C TRP A 282 -30.43 -17.00 27.04
N ASN A 283 -31.61 -16.77 27.62
CA ASN A 283 -32.65 -17.80 27.77
C ASN A 283 -33.11 -18.35 26.40
N VAL A 284 -33.20 -17.51 25.37
CA VAL A 284 -33.51 -17.93 23.99
C VAL A 284 -32.37 -18.77 23.40
N PHE A 285 -31.11 -18.41 23.67
CA PHE A 285 -29.94 -19.20 23.30
C PHE A 285 -29.93 -20.57 24.02
N ALA A 286 -30.12 -20.62 25.34
CA ALA A 286 -30.11 -21.86 26.11
C ALA A 286 -31.28 -22.80 25.73
N SER A 287 -32.50 -22.27 25.60
CA SER A 287 -33.65 -23.06 25.14
C SER A 287 -33.51 -23.52 23.68
N SER A 288 -32.75 -22.81 22.85
CA SER A 288 -32.36 -23.26 21.51
C SER A 288 -31.40 -24.46 21.57
N PHE A 289 -30.28 -24.34 22.30
CA PHE A 289 -29.31 -25.44 22.43
C PHE A 289 -29.89 -26.69 23.11
N SER A 290 -30.81 -26.54 24.06
CA SER A 290 -31.50 -27.67 24.71
C SER A 290 -32.32 -28.57 23.78
N LYS A 291 -32.67 -28.10 22.57
CA LYS A 291 -33.35 -28.89 21.53
C LYS A 291 -32.37 -29.66 20.63
N ILE A 292 -31.11 -29.25 20.61
CA ILE A 292 -30.04 -29.77 19.75
C ILE A 292 -29.25 -30.85 20.48
N VAL A 293 -28.95 -30.61 21.76
CA VAL A 293 -28.11 -31.50 22.58
C VAL A 293 -28.89 -32.73 23.03
N LYS A 294 -28.52 -33.88 22.45
CA LYS A 294 -29.02 -35.23 22.80
C LYS A 294 -28.00 -36.07 23.57
N THR A 295 -26.78 -35.57 23.71
CA THR A 295 -25.59 -36.22 24.30
C THR A 295 -25.13 -35.49 25.56
N ASN A 296 -24.46 -36.19 26.47
CA ASN A 296 -23.68 -35.55 27.54
C ASN A 296 -22.26 -35.26 27.07
N GLY A 297 -21.60 -34.28 27.70
CA GLY A 297 -20.21 -33.95 27.41
C GLY A 297 -19.99 -32.93 26.29
N ASN A 298 -20.93 -32.00 26.13
CA ASN A 298 -20.74 -30.79 25.33
C ASN A 298 -20.26 -29.65 26.24
N SER A 299 -19.40 -28.77 25.75
CA SER A 299 -18.79 -27.69 26.53
C SER A 299 -18.86 -26.33 25.84
N ILE A 300 -19.03 -25.27 26.63
CA ILE A 300 -18.98 -23.88 26.15
C ILE A 300 -17.90 -23.12 26.92
N VAL A 301 -16.92 -22.54 26.22
CA VAL A 301 -15.96 -21.58 26.79
C VAL A 301 -16.33 -20.18 26.36
N LEU A 302 -16.45 -19.27 27.31
CA LEU A 302 -16.81 -17.87 27.07
C LEU A 302 -15.67 -16.97 27.54
N THR A 303 -15.14 -16.09 26.69
CA THR A 303 -14.27 -14.99 27.18
C THR A 303 -15.10 -13.73 27.37
N THR A 304 -14.90 -13.02 28.48
CA THR A 304 -15.58 -11.74 28.71
C THR A 304 -14.75 -10.79 29.56
N ARG A 305 -15.07 -9.50 29.45
CA ARG A 305 -14.61 -8.42 30.34
C ARG A 305 -15.68 -8.03 31.38
N CYS A 306 -16.83 -8.71 31.36
CA CYS A 306 -18.06 -8.25 32.00
C CYS A 306 -18.60 -9.31 32.96
N GLU A 307 -18.40 -9.08 34.26
CA GLU A 307 -18.84 -9.99 35.34
C GLU A 307 -20.34 -10.28 35.32
N SER A 308 -21.17 -9.30 34.94
CA SER A 308 -22.62 -9.50 34.80
C SER A 308 -23.02 -10.36 33.60
N ALA A 309 -22.19 -10.47 32.55
CA ALA A 309 -22.45 -11.39 31.44
C ALA A 309 -22.21 -12.84 31.85
N ALA A 310 -21.07 -13.11 32.51
CA ALA A 310 -20.79 -14.42 33.11
C ALA A 310 -21.85 -14.82 34.15
N SER A 311 -22.23 -13.89 35.05
CA SER A 311 -23.27 -14.08 36.08
C SER A 311 -24.68 -14.36 35.55
N VAL A 312 -24.93 -14.19 34.25
CA VAL A 312 -26.18 -14.58 33.58
C VAL A 312 -26.06 -16.00 33.00
N LEU A 313 -24.91 -16.33 32.42
CA LEU A 313 -24.60 -17.65 31.88
C LEU A 313 -24.52 -18.74 32.97
N GLU A 314 -23.85 -18.43 34.08
CA GLU A 314 -23.71 -19.28 35.30
C GLU A 314 -25.06 -19.67 35.93
N LYS A 315 -26.16 -18.97 35.58
CA LYS A 315 -27.52 -19.26 36.06
C LYS A 315 -28.34 -20.12 35.09
N GLN A 316 -27.85 -20.34 33.87
CA GLN A 316 -28.53 -21.08 32.81
C GLN A 316 -27.84 -22.40 32.49
N PHE A 317 -26.52 -22.47 32.70
CA PHE A 317 -25.71 -23.67 32.53
C PHE A 317 -24.80 -23.88 33.74
N PRO A 318 -24.45 -25.12 34.09
CA PRO A 318 -23.43 -25.42 35.10
C PRO A 318 -22.05 -25.06 34.53
N ILE A 319 -21.62 -23.84 34.82
CA ILE A 319 -20.41 -23.22 34.26
C ILE A 319 -19.51 -22.71 35.38
N CYS A 320 -18.23 -23.05 35.28
CA CYS A 320 -17.21 -22.57 36.20
C CYS A 320 -16.65 -21.21 35.77
N ARG A 321 -16.31 -20.39 36.76
CA ARG A 321 -15.61 -19.12 36.56
C ARG A 321 -14.10 -19.30 36.66
N TYR A 322 -13.36 -18.71 35.72
CA TYR A 322 -11.90 -18.66 35.72
C TYR A 322 -11.43 -17.21 35.56
N ASP A 323 -11.06 -16.56 36.66
CA ASP A 323 -10.49 -15.21 36.65
C ASP A 323 -9.00 -15.26 36.25
N LEU A 324 -8.70 -14.90 35.00
CA LEU A 324 -7.35 -14.92 34.44
C LEU A 324 -6.49 -13.78 35.02
N GLN A 325 -5.51 -14.16 35.85
CA GLN A 325 -4.63 -13.23 36.56
C GLN A 325 -3.56 -12.60 35.65
N SER A 326 -2.97 -11.49 36.07
CA SER A 326 -1.75 -10.94 35.43
C SER A 326 -0.57 -11.90 35.49
N LEU A 327 0.36 -11.77 34.55
CA LEU A 327 1.66 -12.46 34.56
C LEU A 327 2.59 -11.88 35.64
N SER A 328 3.63 -12.64 36.00
CA SER A 328 4.75 -12.11 36.81
C SER A 328 5.66 -11.21 35.97
N ASP A 329 6.42 -10.34 36.63
CA ASP A 329 7.47 -9.52 36.01
C ASP A 329 8.44 -10.39 35.18
N ASP A 330 8.82 -11.56 35.70
CA ASP A 330 9.74 -12.49 35.03
C ASP A 330 9.14 -13.09 33.74
N LYS A 331 7.82 -13.36 33.71
CA LYS A 331 7.14 -13.83 32.48
C LYS A 331 6.90 -12.70 31.47
N CYS A 332 6.67 -11.46 31.93
CA CYS A 332 6.71 -10.29 31.05
C CYS A 332 8.12 -10.06 30.47
N LEU A 333 9.16 -10.29 31.27
CA LEU A 333 10.55 -10.22 30.80
C LEU A 333 10.86 -11.32 29.78
N GLU A 334 10.43 -12.57 30.00
CA GLU A 334 10.59 -13.67 29.05
C GLU A 334 9.95 -13.36 27.68
N ILE A 335 8.76 -12.75 27.66
CA ILE A 335 8.09 -12.28 26.44
C ILE A 335 8.92 -11.18 25.75
N ILE A 336 9.38 -10.17 26.49
CA ILE A 336 10.23 -9.10 25.95
C ILE A 336 11.52 -9.68 25.35
N GLU A 337 12.21 -10.57 26.07
CA GLU A 337 13.49 -11.13 25.61
C GLU A 337 13.32 -12.04 24.39
N LYS A 338 12.26 -12.86 24.32
CA LYS A 338 11.99 -13.73 23.17
C LYS A 338 11.68 -12.94 21.89
N LEU A 339 11.15 -11.72 22.01
CA LEU A 339 10.96 -10.78 20.90
C LEU A 339 12.25 -10.01 20.56
N VAL A 340 12.93 -9.47 21.58
CA VAL A 340 14.14 -8.63 21.44
C VAL A 340 15.37 -9.42 20.98
N LEU A 341 15.46 -10.74 21.24
CA LEU A 341 16.55 -11.62 20.77
C LEU A 341 16.67 -11.73 19.23
N ARG A 342 15.80 -11.07 18.46
CA ARG A 342 15.93 -10.89 17.00
C ARG A 342 16.93 -9.77 16.60
N SER A 343 17.53 -9.04 17.54
CA SER A 343 18.68 -8.14 17.31
C SER A 343 19.74 -8.21 18.43
N SER A 344 20.92 -7.62 18.21
CA SER A 344 22.11 -7.83 19.05
C SER A 344 22.05 -7.12 20.41
N ALA A 345 22.04 -7.91 21.49
CA ALA A 345 22.10 -7.41 22.87
C ALA A 345 23.52 -7.53 23.46
N ASN A 346 24.03 -6.46 24.08
CA ASN A 346 24.94 -6.50 25.22
C ASN A 346 25.14 -5.12 25.89
N ALA A 347 24.03 -4.49 26.29
CA ALA A 347 24.01 -3.39 27.25
C ALA A 347 22.68 -3.39 28.02
N LEU A 348 22.65 -2.74 29.20
CA LEU A 348 21.47 -2.52 30.05
C LEU A 348 20.69 -3.78 30.51
N ILE A 349 21.30 -4.59 31.39
CA ILE A 349 20.58 -5.63 32.15
C ILE A 349 19.62 -5.00 33.18
N SER A 350 20.06 -3.93 33.87
CA SER A 350 19.30 -3.27 34.93
C SER A 350 18.01 -2.60 34.45
N SER A 351 17.98 -2.03 33.24
CA SER A 351 16.76 -1.41 32.69
C SER A 351 15.69 -2.43 32.30
N LYS A 352 16.07 -3.66 31.90
CA LYS A 352 15.10 -4.70 31.51
C LYS A 352 14.11 -5.03 32.62
N GLN A 353 14.58 -5.18 33.86
CA GLN A 353 13.73 -5.48 35.02
C GLN A 353 12.81 -4.32 35.39
N LEU A 354 13.26 -3.06 35.20
CA LEU A 354 12.42 -1.88 35.43
C LEU A 354 11.31 -1.77 34.36
N VAL A 355 11.63 -2.07 33.10
CA VAL A 355 10.69 -2.08 31.98
C VAL A 355 9.68 -3.23 32.11
N ALA A 356 10.10 -4.43 32.54
CA ALA A 356 9.20 -5.55 32.82
C ALA A 356 8.18 -5.19 33.93
N LYS A 357 8.63 -4.50 35.00
CA LYS A 357 7.74 -3.97 36.05
C LYS A 357 6.75 -2.92 35.54
N GLN A 358 7.13 -2.11 34.54
CA GLN A 358 6.22 -1.16 33.89
C GLN A 358 5.15 -1.85 33.03
N CYS A 359 5.27 -3.15 32.72
CA CYS A 359 4.23 -3.91 32.03
C CYS A 359 3.01 -4.22 32.92
N GLY A 360 3.13 -4.12 34.25
CA GLY A 360 2.03 -4.44 35.19
C GLY A 360 1.49 -5.87 35.08
N GLY A 361 2.32 -6.81 34.59
CA GLY A 361 1.92 -8.19 34.31
C GLY A 361 1.00 -8.36 33.09
N LEU A 362 0.88 -7.37 32.19
CA LEU A 362 0.09 -7.46 30.97
C LEU A 362 0.94 -7.94 29.78
N PRO A 363 0.70 -9.13 29.20
CA PRO A 363 1.48 -9.63 28.07
C PRO A 363 1.40 -8.74 26.82
N LEU A 364 0.28 -8.03 26.61
CA LEU A 364 0.16 -7.07 25.49
C LEU A 364 1.09 -5.86 25.63
N VAL A 365 1.40 -5.42 26.87
CA VAL A 365 2.36 -4.34 27.09
C VAL A 365 3.79 -4.86 26.90
N ALA A 366 4.06 -6.10 27.30
CA ALA A 366 5.33 -6.78 27.03
C ALA A 366 5.58 -6.98 25.51
N SER A 367 4.56 -7.34 24.72
CA SER A 367 4.71 -7.47 23.25
C SER A 367 4.98 -6.12 22.59
N ALA A 368 4.17 -5.10 22.89
CA ALA A 368 4.33 -3.75 22.35
C ALA A 368 5.72 -3.17 22.69
N ILE A 369 6.24 -3.43 23.90
CA ILE A 369 7.60 -3.04 24.31
C ILE A 369 8.67 -3.80 23.50
N GLY A 370 8.47 -5.10 23.23
CA GLY A 370 9.33 -5.91 22.37
C GLY A 370 9.23 -5.65 20.85
N GLY A 371 8.21 -4.91 20.40
CA GLY A 371 7.98 -4.57 18.99
C GLY A 371 9.15 -3.82 18.33
N PHE A 372 9.40 -4.12 17.05
CA PHE A 372 10.58 -3.66 16.32
C PHE A 372 10.68 -2.13 16.22
N GLU A 373 11.81 -1.59 16.66
CA GLU A 373 12.09 -0.16 16.63
C GLU A 373 12.63 0.27 15.24
N ILE A 374 11.87 1.13 14.56
CA ILE A 374 12.12 1.57 13.18
C ILE A 374 12.86 2.91 13.21
N ARG A 375 14.06 2.97 12.61
CA ARG A 375 14.77 4.23 12.39
C ARG A 375 14.14 5.03 11.26
N LYS A 376 13.76 6.29 11.54
CA LYS A 376 13.11 7.19 10.58
C LYS A 376 13.93 7.35 9.29
N ASP A 377 15.20 7.70 9.40
CA ASP A 377 16.06 7.97 8.23
C ASP A 377 16.24 6.74 7.35
N ASN A 378 16.33 5.54 7.95
CA ASN A 378 16.43 4.28 7.22
C ASN A 378 15.18 4.01 6.38
N LEU A 379 14.00 4.31 6.94
CA LEU A 379 12.71 4.14 6.26
C LEU A 379 12.57 5.11 5.09
N ILE A 380 12.87 6.40 5.30
CA ILE A 380 12.84 7.42 4.23
C ILE A 380 13.82 7.06 3.10
N GLN A 381 15.04 6.63 3.42
CA GLN A 381 16.04 6.24 2.41
C GLN A 381 15.62 4.99 1.61
N LEU A 382 14.84 4.09 2.20
CA LEU A 382 14.25 2.96 1.47
C LEU A 382 13.06 3.39 0.60
N TRP A 383 12.25 4.38 1.02
CA TRP A 383 11.22 4.98 0.16
C TRP A 383 11.81 5.73 -1.03
N MET A 384 12.91 6.48 -0.83
CA MET A 384 13.67 7.11 -1.92
C MET A 384 14.19 6.07 -2.93
N ALA A 385 14.74 4.97 -2.44
CA ALA A 385 15.26 3.89 -3.28
C ALA A 385 14.15 3.12 -4.02
N GLY A 386 13.01 2.88 -3.36
CA GLY A 386 11.82 2.29 -3.98
C GLY A 386 11.04 3.24 -4.90
N GLY A 387 11.37 4.53 -4.93
CA GLY A 387 10.72 5.54 -5.79
C GLY A 387 9.42 6.12 -5.25
N PHE A 388 9.01 5.77 -4.03
CA PHE A 388 7.66 6.05 -3.51
C PHE A 388 7.39 7.51 -3.10
N LEU A 389 8.36 8.42 -3.23
CA LEU A 389 8.24 9.81 -2.79
C LEU A 389 7.87 10.72 -3.98
N GLN A 390 6.62 11.18 -4.00
CA GLN A 390 6.06 11.92 -5.14
C GLN A 390 6.16 13.43 -4.94
N GLN A 391 6.54 14.16 -6.00
CA GLN A 391 6.74 15.62 -5.92
C GLN A 391 5.42 16.37 -6.15
N ILE A 392 4.89 16.99 -5.09
CA ILE A 392 3.54 17.59 -5.07
C ILE A 392 3.43 18.87 -5.94
N SER A 393 4.54 19.58 -6.18
CA SER A 393 4.59 20.75 -7.05
C SER A 393 5.82 20.77 -7.95
N TYR A 394 5.65 21.18 -9.20
CA TYR A 394 6.74 21.44 -10.16
C TYR A 394 7.23 22.89 -10.11
N GLU A 395 6.50 23.80 -9.47
CA GLU A 395 6.87 25.22 -9.35
C GLU A 395 7.90 25.47 -8.24
N SER A 396 7.93 24.60 -7.22
CA SER A 396 8.92 24.60 -6.15
C SER A 396 9.32 23.16 -5.82
N PRO A 397 10.40 22.62 -6.42
CA PRO A 397 10.84 21.25 -6.19
C PRO A 397 11.44 21.10 -4.78
N MET A 398 10.75 20.38 -3.90
CA MET A 398 11.26 20.05 -2.57
C MET A 398 12.26 18.88 -2.61
N PRO A 399 13.28 18.85 -1.74
CA PRO A 399 14.16 17.70 -1.60
C PRO A 399 13.40 16.43 -1.19
N MET A 400 13.85 15.27 -1.67
CA MET A 400 13.20 13.98 -1.39
C MET A 400 13.14 13.65 0.12
N GLU A 401 14.13 14.11 0.88
CA GLU A 401 14.19 13.94 2.33
C GLU A 401 13.04 14.68 3.03
N ASP A 402 12.61 15.82 2.47
CA ASP A 402 11.56 16.66 3.03
C ASP A 402 10.17 16.13 2.67
N ILE A 403 9.98 15.62 1.45
CA ILE A 403 8.79 14.84 1.06
C ILE A 403 8.67 13.59 1.95
N GLY A 404 9.77 12.87 2.17
CA GLY A 404 9.81 11.72 3.09
C GLY A 404 9.56 12.09 4.56
N ASN A 405 9.96 13.30 4.99
CA ASN A 405 9.62 13.84 6.29
C ASN A 405 8.11 14.10 6.42
N GLU A 406 7.47 14.68 5.41
CA GLU A 406 6.02 14.92 5.38
C GLU A 406 5.24 13.60 5.45
N TYR A 407 5.54 12.63 4.58
CA TYR A 407 4.89 11.31 4.58
C TYR A 407 5.06 10.59 5.93
N PHE A 408 6.26 10.65 6.52
CA PHE A 408 6.50 10.10 7.85
C PHE A 408 5.65 10.78 8.94
N ASN A 409 5.56 12.12 8.90
CA ASN A 409 4.77 12.88 9.87
C ASN A 409 3.27 12.63 9.72
N GLU A 410 2.77 12.40 8.50
CA GLU A 410 1.39 11.98 8.24
C GLU A 410 1.10 10.58 8.81
N LEU A 411 1.98 9.60 8.57
CA LEU A 411 1.83 8.24 9.12
C LEU A 411 1.88 8.22 10.66
N VAL A 412 2.66 9.10 11.29
CA VAL A 412 2.62 9.35 12.74
C VAL A 412 1.30 10.00 13.17
N SER A 413 0.81 11.00 12.44
CA SER A 413 -0.43 11.71 12.76
C SER A 413 -1.66 10.80 12.66
N ASN A 414 -1.68 9.89 11.69
CA ASN A 414 -2.68 8.84 11.52
C ASN A 414 -2.47 7.64 12.45
N SER A 415 -1.55 7.73 13.43
CA SER A 415 -1.25 6.68 14.43
C SER A 415 -0.82 5.32 13.85
N LEU A 416 -0.39 5.28 12.58
CA LEU A 416 0.19 4.10 11.95
C LEU A 416 1.62 3.85 12.46
N PHE A 417 2.32 4.93 12.83
CA PHE A 417 3.52 4.88 13.65
C PHE A 417 3.27 5.48 15.05
N GLN A 418 3.79 4.80 16.08
CA GLN A 418 3.62 5.11 17.50
C GLN A 418 4.99 5.08 18.21
N ASP A 419 5.02 5.25 19.54
CA ASP A 419 6.25 5.28 20.37
C ASP A 419 7.38 6.16 19.81
N VAL A 420 7.01 7.35 19.32
CA VAL A 420 7.92 8.29 18.64
C VAL A 420 8.99 8.82 19.60
N ARG A 421 10.24 8.35 19.45
CA ARG A 421 11.39 8.80 20.21
C ARG A 421 12.10 9.96 19.50
N ARG A 422 12.48 10.97 20.28
CA ARG A 422 13.12 12.20 19.80
C ARG A 422 14.51 12.39 20.42
N ASP A 423 15.41 13.01 19.66
CA ASP A 423 16.70 13.43 20.16
C ASP A 423 16.61 14.69 21.05
N ALA A 424 17.75 15.08 21.64
CA ALA A 424 17.86 16.27 22.50
C ALA A 424 17.57 17.61 21.77
N CYS A 425 17.43 17.61 20.45
CA CYS A 425 17.07 18.77 19.63
C CYS A 425 15.58 18.74 19.18
N GLY A 426 14.81 17.73 19.64
CA GLY A 426 13.39 17.53 19.36
C GLY A 426 13.09 16.80 18.05
N ASN A 427 14.11 16.34 17.31
CA ASN A 427 13.93 15.65 16.03
C ASN A 427 13.58 14.18 16.26
N VAL A 428 12.70 13.60 15.44
CA VAL A 428 12.35 12.16 15.55
C VAL A 428 13.47 11.30 14.99
N GLU A 429 13.97 10.35 15.78
CA GLU A 429 14.97 9.35 15.34
C GLU A 429 14.33 7.97 15.12
N PHE A 430 13.38 7.58 15.97
CA PHE A 430 12.76 6.25 15.97
C PHE A 430 11.24 6.29 16.18
N CYS A 431 10.55 5.27 15.69
CA CYS A 431 9.16 4.96 15.99
C CYS A 431 8.95 3.44 16.03
N LYS A 432 7.72 3.00 16.31
CA LYS A 432 7.26 1.62 16.13
C LYS A 432 6.02 1.56 15.27
N MET A 433 5.81 0.44 14.60
CA MET A 433 4.51 0.07 14.04
C MET A 433 3.78 -0.82 15.06
N HIS A 434 2.47 -0.65 15.23
CA HIS A 434 1.66 -1.48 16.12
C HIS A 434 1.52 -2.91 15.55
N ASP A 435 1.58 -3.94 16.40
CA ASP A 435 1.60 -5.37 16.01
C ASP A 435 0.54 -5.72 14.93
N VAL A 436 -0.72 -5.33 15.14
CA VAL A 436 -1.82 -5.57 14.17
C VAL A 436 -1.63 -4.87 12.81
N LEU A 437 -0.95 -3.72 12.77
CA LEU A 437 -0.62 -3.01 11.53
C LEU A 437 0.57 -3.65 10.81
N HIS A 438 1.54 -4.18 11.57
CA HIS A 438 2.62 -5.00 11.03
C HIS A 438 2.05 -6.26 10.37
N ASP A 439 1.12 -6.96 11.04
CA ASP A 439 0.53 -8.19 10.50
C ASP A 439 -0.35 -7.91 9.28
N LEU A 440 -1.06 -6.78 9.24
CA LEU A 440 -1.74 -6.29 8.04
C LEU A 440 -0.74 -6.00 6.90
N ALA A 441 0.36 -5.30 7.17
CA ALA A 441 1.38 -5.02 6.16
C ALA A 441 2.06 -6.30 5.63
N VAL A 442 2.27 -7.30 6.48
CA VAL A 442 2.73 -8.64 6.08
C VAL A 442 1.68 -9.32 5.19
N ALA A 443 0.40 -9.34 5.58
CA ALA A 443 -0.68 -9.96 4.80
C ALA A 443 -0.83 -9.32 3.41
N VAL A 444 -0.85 -8.00 3.33
CA VAL A 444 -0.89 -7.22 2.08
C VAL A 444 0.29 -7.57 1.17
N SER A 445 1.52 -7.61 1.73
CA SER A 445 2.75 -7.76 0.95
C SER A 445 3.10 -9.20 0.53
N LYS A 446 2.36 -10.23 0.99
CA LYS A 446 2.61 -11.66 0.67
C LYS A 446 2.77 -11.97 -0.83
N GLY A 447 2.11 -11.21 -1.71
CA GLY A 447 2.17 -11.43 -3.16
C GLY A 447 3.50 -11.04 -3.82
N GLU A 448 4.26 -10.14 -3.19
CA GLU A 448 5.48 -9.55 -3.78
C GLU A 448 6.71 -9.64 -2.84
N THR A 449 6.51 -10.02 -1.58
CA THR A 449 7.55 -10.07 -0.55
C THR A 449 7.68 -11.45 0.07
N LEU A 450 8.88 -12.04 -0.02
CA LEU A 450 9.21 -13.34 0.58
C LEU A 450 10.20 -13.16 1.73
N ILE A 451 9.88 -13.75 2.88
CA ILE A 451 10.77 -13.85 4.04
C ILE A 451 11.20 -15.32 4.17
N TRP A 452 12.48 -15.59 3.90
CA TRP A 452 13.07 -16.93 3.95
C TRP A 452 13.88 -17.08 5.25
N GLU A 453 13.27 -17.65 6.29
CA GLU A 453 13.93 -17.95 7.58
C GLU A 453 14.38 -19.43 7.70
N ASN A 454 13.67 -20.41 7.09
CA ASN A 454 13.84 -21.85 7.38
C ASN A 454 14.21 -22.76 6.18
N GLY A 455 14.81 -22.23 5.11
CA GLY A 455 15.42 -23.07 4.05
C GLY A 455 14.45 -23.90 3.18
N SER A 456 13.15 -23.55 3.19
CA SER A 456 12.15 -24.09 2.25
C SER A 456 12.57 -23.93 0.80
N ASN A 457 12.28 -24.91 -0.06
CA ASN A 457 12.48 -24.78 -1.50
C ASN A 457 11.58 -23.65 -2.04
N ILE A 458 12.07 -22.79 -2.95
CA ILE A 458 11.27 -21.69 -3.52
C ILE A 458 10.92 -22.01 -4.97
N ASP A 459 9.64 -21.90 -5.32
CA ASP A 459 9.18 -22.08 -6.69
C ASP A 459 9.61 -20.93 -7.61
N ASP A 460 10.17 -21.31 -8.76
CA ASP A 460 10.77 -20.44 -9.79
C ASP A 460 9.72 -19.58 -10.56
N THR A 461 8.43 -19.76 -10.23
CA THR A 461 7.27 -19.11 -10.86
C THR A 461 6.70 -17.93 -10.06
N SER A 462 7.34 -17.53 -8.96
CA SER A 462 6.79 -16.55 -8.01
C SER A 462 7.19 -15.11 -8.35
N ASN A 463 6.22 -14.19 -8.34
CA ASN A 463 6.36 -12.75 -8.67
C ASN A 463 7.07 -11.93 -7.56
N ILE A 464 8.06 -12.52 -6.88
CA ILE A 464 8.75 -11.91 -5.74
C ILE A 464 9.65 -10.77 -6.20
N ARG A 465 9.44 -9.59 -5.61
CA ARG A 465 10.20 -8.36 -5.83
C ARG A 465 11.04 -7.97 -4.63
N ASN A 466 10.62 -8.34 -3.42
CA ASN A 466 11.37 -8.13 -2.18
C ASN A 466 11.69 -9.48 -1.53
N LEU A 467 12.97 -9.81 -1.39
CA LEU A 467 13.42 -11.04 -0.71
C LEU A 467 14.27 -10.69 0.51
N ARG A 468 13.81 -11.12 1.69
CA ARG A 468 14.62 -11.15 2.91
C ARG A 468 15.05 -12.57 3.19
N ILE A 469 16.35 -12.83 3.24
CA ILE A 469 16.92 -14.11 3.68
C ILE A 469 17.59 -13.89 5.03
N LYS A 470 17.16 -14.65 6.03
CA LYS A 470 17.80 -14.71 7.34
C LYS A 470 18.10 -16.16 7.67
N TYR A 471 19.32 -16.43 8.12
CA TYR A 471 19.89 -17.78 8.13
C TYR A 471 20.73 -18.01 9.38
N ASP A 472 20.47 -19.11 10.11
CA ASP A 472 21.17 -19.46 11.34
C ASP A 472 22.20 -20.60 11.17
N GLY A 473 21.95 -21.60 10.30
CA GLY A 473 22.91 -22.68 10.06
C GLY A 473 22.54 -23.77 9.03
N GLY A 474 21.55 -23.56 8.15
CA GLY A 474 21.03 -24.57 7.21
C GLY A 474 21.84 -24.80 5.92
N VAL A 475 21.17 -25.20 4.83
CA VAL A 475 21.77 -25.34 3.49
C VAL A 475 21.96 -23.96 2.84
N HIS A 476 23.02 -23.77 2.05
CA HIS A 476 23.25 -22.52 1.31
C HIS A 476 22.10 -22.23 0.33
N PRO A 477 21.43 -21.07 0.43
CA PRO A 477 20.34 -20.72 -0.47
C PRO A 477 20.84 -20.46 -1.90
N SER A 478 20.33 -21.24 -2.85
CA SER A 478 20.36 -20.91 -4.28
C SER A 478 19.12 -20.08 -4.61
N ILE A 479 19.29 -18.88 -5.17
CA ILE A 479 18.17 -18.05 -5.63
C ILE A 479 17.86 -18.44 -7.09
N PRO A 480 16.65 -18.96 -7.38
CA PRO A 480 16.26 -19.39 -8.73
C PRO A 480 16.32 -18.27 -9.76
N ARG A 481 16.47 -18.62 -11.03
CA ARG A 481 16.60 -17.65 -12.13
C ARG A 481 15.38 -16.72 -12.29
N GLY A 482 14.15 -17.20 -12.10
CA GLY A 482 12.94 -16.39 -12.23
C GLY A 482 12.95 -15.23 -11.23
N ILE A 483 12.99 -15.56 -9.94
CA ILE A 483 13.11 -14.58 -8.84
C ILE A 483 14.34 -13.69 -9.03
N SER A 484 15.49 -14.26 -9.40
CA SER A 484 16.70 -13.47 -9.66
C SER A 484 16.51 -12.38 -10.72
N GLN A 485 15.50 -12.46 -11.60
CA GLN A 485 15.24 -11.45 -12.63
C GLN A 485 14.14 -10.44 -12.24
N SER A 486 13.26 -10.76 -11.27
CA SER A 486 12.20 -9.86 -10.76
C SER A 486 12.58 -9.03 -9.53
N LEU A 487 13.66 -9.39 -8.81
CA LEU A 487 14.05 -8.75 -7.56
C LEU A 487 14.40 -7.25 -7.71
N HIS A 488 13.73 -6.45 -6.87
CA HIS A 488 13.95 -5.02 -6.64
C HIS A 488 14.64 -4.76 -5.30
N SER A 489 14.29 -5.51 -4.25
CA SER A 489 14.95 -5.45 -2.92
C SER A 489 15.48 -6.82 -2.48
N LEU A 490 16.71 -6.85 -1.98
CA LEU A 490 17.34 -8.06 -1.45
C LEU A 490 18.06 -7.76 -0.12
N PHE A 491 17.52 -8.28 0.98
CA PHE A 491 18.08 -8.11 2.32
C PHE A 491 18.59 -9.45 2.85
N LEU A 492 19.86 -9.49 3.24
CA LEU A 492 20.59 -10.73 3.55
C LEU A 492 21.22 -10.60 4.93
N GLU A 493 20.78 -11.44 5.87
CA GLU A 493 21.14 -11.32 7.28
C GLU A 493 21.64 -12.67 7.82
N GLY A 494 22.96 -12.87 7.80
CA GLY A 494 23.59 -14.11 8.27
C GLY A 494 24.95 -14.41 7.63
N GLU A 495 25.64 -15.40 8.18
CA GLU A 495 27.05 -15.70 7.86
C GLU A 495 27.26 -16.69 6.70
N PHE A 496 26.49 -16.54 5.62
CA PHE A 496 26.44 -17.43 4.46
C PHE A 496 26.99 -16.81 3.15
N THR A 497 27.28 -17.69 2.19
CA THR A 497 27.47 -17.37 0.77
C THR A 497 26.21 -17.73 -0.01
N ILE A 498 25.92 -16.99 -1.09
CA ILE A 498 24.73 -17.17 -1.94
C ILE A 498 25.17 -17.45 -3.36
N ASN A 499 24.53 -18.44 -3.99
CA ASN A 499 24.60 -18.64 -5.43
C ASN A 499 23.31 -18.10 -6.07
N MET A 500 23.45 -17.20 -7.05
CA MET A 500 22.35 -16.74 -7.90
C MET A 500 22.52 -17.36 -9.28
N GLU A 501 21.43 -17.88 -9.85
CA GLU A 501 21.45 -18.43 -11.21
C GLU A 501 21.47 -17.34 -12.30
N SER A 502 21.12 -16.10 -11.95
CA SER A 502 21.17 -14.95 -12.83
C SER A 502 21.46 -13.68 -12.05
N ASP A 503 22.04 -12.68 -12.71
CA ASP A 503 22.29 -11.36 -12.10
C ASP A 503 20.98 -10.57 -11.94
N PRO A 504 20.69 -10.00 -10.75
CA PRO A 504 19.47 -9.24 -10.50
C PRO A 504 19.58 -7.81 -11.03
N LYS A 505 19.45 -7.68 -12.36
CA LYS A 505 19.55 -6.41 -13.10
C LYS A 505 18.47 -5.38 -12.72
N GLY A 506 17.39 -5.82 -12.07
CA GLY A 506 16.33 -4.97 -11.52
C GLY A 506 16.64 -4.37 -10.14
N LEU A 507 17.69 -4.84 -9.45
CA LEU A 507 17.88 -4.54 -8.03
C LEU A 507 18.14 -3.05 -7.77
N GLN A 508 17.24 -2.45 -6.98
CA GLN A 508 17.31 -1.07 -6.49
C GLN A 508 17.85 -1.01 -5.05
N SER A 509 17.55 -1.99 -4.21
CA SER A 509 17.91 -2.00 -2.78
C SER A 509 18.63 -3.29 -2.38
N LEU A 510 19.82 -3.15 -1.78
CA LEU A 510 20.66 -4.26 -1.32
C LEU A 510 21.13 -4.02 0.13
N LYS A 511 20.87 -4.99 1.02
CA LYS A 511 21.35 -5.00 2.41
C LYS A 511 22.13 -6.29 2.67
N LEU A 512 23.37 -6.16 3.14
CA LEU A 512 24.30 -7.25 3.44
C LEU A 512 24.74 -7.15 4.90
N VAL A 513 24.14 -7.95 5.80
CA VAL A 513 24.48 -8.01 7.22
C VAL A 513 25.19 -9.32 7.54
N ARG A 514 26.43 -9.24 8.04
CA ARG A 514 27.32 -10.37 8.36
C ARG A 514 27.66 -11.30 7.17
N ALA A 515 27.47 -10.83 5.94
CA ALA A 515 27.63 -11.62 4.72
C ALA A 515 29.10 -11.98 4.42
N LYS A 516 29.29 -13.06 3.65
CA LYS A 516 30.60 -13.55 3.16
C LYS A 516 30.71 -13.61 1.62
N THR A 517 29.75 -13.01 0.92
CA THR A 517 29.50 -13.29 -0.51
C THR A 517 30.32 -12.41 -1.46
N GLU A 518 31.56 -12.80 -1.77
CA GLU A 518 32.36 -12.15 -2.83
C GLU A 518 31.65 -12.18 -4.20
N VAL A 519 30.97 -13.29 -4.52
CA VAL A 519 30.31 -13.51 -5.84
C VAL A 519 29.36 -12.36 -6.19
N LEU A 520 28.49 -11.96 -5.25
CA LEU A 520 27.51 -10.90 -5.47
C LEU A 520 28.19 -9.53 -5.64
N LEU A 521 29.32 -9.30 -4.96
CA LEU A 521 30.15 -8.11 -5.18
C LEU A 521 30.72 -8.10 -6.60
N THR A 522 31.24 -9.23 -7.13
CA THR A 522 31.76 -9.27 -8.51
C THR A 522 30.69 -8.91 -9.56
N SER A 523 29.41 -9.14 -9.26
CA SER A 523 28.29 -8.75 -10.12
C SER A 523 27.77 -7.32 -9.92
N LEU A 524 28.28 -6.53 -8.97
CA LEU A 524 27.86 -5.13 -8.72
C LEU A 524 27.80 -4.28 -10.00
N ARG A 525 28.74 -4.48 -10.94
CA ARG A 525 28.79 -3.79 -12.25
C ARG A 525 27.49 -3.87 -13.05
N LYS A 526 26.70 -4.92 -12.82
CA LYS A 526 25.46 -5.24 -13.54
C LYS A 526 24.24 -4.63 -12.85
N LEU A 527 24.35 -4.30 -11.55
CA LEU A 527 23.29 -3.75 -10.70
C LEU A 527 23.12 -2.23 -10.91
N LYS A 528 23.01 -1.80 -12.17
CA LYS A 528 23.05 -0.38 -12.56
C LYS A 528 21.88 0.47 -12.05
N ARG A 529 20.83 -0.18 -11.53
CA ARG A 529 19.64 0.42 -10.91
C ARG A 529 19.77 0.60 -9.39
N LEU A 530 20.88 0.17 -8.78
CA LEU A 530 21.03 0.16 -7.32
C LEU A 530 21.05 1.60 -6.76
N LYS A 531 19.98 1.96 -6.06
CA LYS A 531 19.75 3.24 -5.36
C LYS A 531 20.16 3.16 -3.88
N TYR A 532 20.09 1.99 -3.25
CA TYR A 532 20.46 1.75 -1.84
C TYR A 532 21.43 0.58 -1.68
N LEU A 533 22.55 0.80 -1.01
CA LEU A 533 23.47 -0.24 -0.57
C LEU A 533 23.80 -0.08 0.92
N GLU A 534 23.53 -1.12 1.70
CA GLU A 534 24.00 -1.25 3.08
C GLU A 534 24.86 -2.51 3.23
N ILE A 535 26.04 -2.34 3.80
CA ILE A 535 26.97 -3.41 4.18
C ILE A 535 27.27 -3.22 5.67
N ALA A 536 26.89 -4.20 6.48
CA ALA A 536 27.05 -4.18 7.93
C ALA A 536 27.75 -5.47 8.42
N GLU A 537 28.66 -5.35 9.39
CA GLU A 537 29.32 -6.48 10.09
C GLU A 537 29.98 -7.54 9.16
N SER A 538 30.24 -7.20 7.90
CA SER A 538 30.55 -8.17 6.85
C SER A 538 32.06 -8.33 6.64
N LYS A 539 32.49 -9.57 6.37
CA LYS A 539 33.92 -9.94 6.30
C LYS A 539 34.49 -9.73 4.88
N ILE A 540 34.29 -8.53 4.35
CA ILE A 540 34.66 -8.11 2.99
C ILE A 540 35.96 -7.31 3.05
N GLU A 541 37.01 -7.73 2.33
CA GLU A 541 38.31 -7.06 2.37
C GLU A 541 38.44 -5.89 1.38
N THR A 542 37.79 -5.99 0.21
CA THR A 542 37.78 -4.97 -0.85
C THR A 542 36.43 -4.92 -1.57
N LEU A 543 36.04 -3.73 -2.04
CA LEU A 543 34.98 -3.57 -3.05
C LEU A 543 35.60 -3.49 -4.45
N PRO A 544 34.95 -4.04 -5.49
CA PRO A 544 35.48 -4.01 -6.86
C PRO A 544 35.43 -2.59 -7.45
N VAL A 545 36.37 -2.28 -8.35
CA VAL A 545 36.47 -0.96 -9.01
C VAL A 545 35.17 -0.56 -9.75
N SER A 546 34.40 -1.53 -10.22
CA SER A 546 33.08 -1.32 -10.85
C SER A 546 32.00 -0.78 -9.91
N PHE A 547 32.22 -0.75 -8.60
CA PHE A 547 31.37 -0.06 -7.63
C PHE A 547 31.22 1.43 -8.00
N SER A 548 32.30 2.06 -8.48
CA SER A 548 32.28 3.45 -8.96
C SER A 548 31.51 3.66 -10.28
N GLU A 549 30.95 2.61 -10.90
CA GLU A 549 30.03 2.73 -12.05
C GLU A 549 28.54 2.86 -11.63
N LEU A 550 28.20 2.81 -10.33
CA LEU A 550 26.83 2.79 -9.79
C LEU A 550 26.18 4.18 -9.70
N TYR A 551 26.01 4.86 -10.84
CA TYR A 551 25.63 6.28 -10.87
C TYR A 551 24.26 6.63 -10.28
N LEU A 552 23.37 5.66 -10.07
CA LEU A 552 22.06 5.88 -9.43
C LEU A 552 22.09 5.68 -7.90
N LEU A 553 23.23 5.34 -7.30
CA LEU A 553 23.32 5.08 -5.87
C LEU A 553 23.08 6.37 -5.07
N GLN A 554 21.99 6.40 -4.31
CA GLN A 554 21.57 7.51 -3.44
C GLN A 554 22.01 7.31 -1.99
N THR A 555 21.97 6.07 -1.50
CA THR A 555 22.36 5.72 -0.12
C THR A 555 23.48 4.68 -0.12
N LEU A 556 24.59 5.01 0.55
CA LEU A 556 25.66 4.07 0.88
C LEU A 556 25.85 4.01 2.39
N LYS A 557 25.76 2.80 2.96
CA LYS A 557 26.09 2.51 4.36
C LYS A 557 27.14 1.42 4.41
N VAL A 558 28.27 1.69 5.07
CA VAL A 558 29.31 0.70 5.34
C VAL A 558 29.65 0.79 6.82
N MET A 559 29.12 -0.15 7.60
CA MET A 559 29.12 -0.12 9.06
C MET A 559 29.82 -1.36 9.62
N GLN A 560 30.69 -1.20 10.61
CA GLN A 560 31.37 -2.27 11.35
C GLN A 560 32.15 -3.25 10.45
N CYS A 561 32.50 -2.82 9.23
CA CYS A 561 33.20 -3.61 8.23
C CYS A 561 34.72 -3.52 8.44
N SER A 562 35.19 -3.93 9.63
CA SER A 562 36.58 -3.78 10.08
C SER A 562 37.64 -4.32 9.12
N HIS A 563 37.32 -5.36 8.36
CA HIS A 563 38.19 -5.98 7.34
C HIS A 563 38.36 -5.15 6.06
N LEU A 564 37.41 -4.26 5.72
CA LEU A 564 37.43 -3.51 4.47
C LEU A 564 38.54 -2.46 4.50
N GLN A 565 39.49 -2.52 3.58
CA GLN A 565 40.71 -1.69 3.66
C GLN A 565 40.49 -0.24 3.23
N LYS A 566 39.74 -0.02 2.14
CA LYS A 566 39.30 1.30 1.66
C LYS A 566 38.10 1.17 0.72
N LEU A 567 37.40 2.27 0.46
CA LEU A 567 36.53 2.38 -0.72
C LEU A 567 37.37 2.56 -2.01
N PRO A 568 36.86 2.22 -3.20
CA PRO A 568 37.53 2.49 -4.47
C PRO A 568 37.78 3.98 -4.68
N ASP A 569 38.93 4.33 -5.26
CA ASP A 569 39.39 5.73 -5.34
C ASP A 569 38.42 6.65 -6.11
N ASP A 570 37.70 6.09 -7.10
CA ASP A 570 36.69 6.79 -7.90
C ASP A 570 35.30 6.91 -7.24
N THR A 571 35.16 6.62 -5.94
CA THR A 571 33.85 6.68 -5.24
C THR A 571 33.26 8.10 -5.23
N SER A 572 34.09 9.15 -5.32
CA SER A 572 33.63 10.54 -5.51
C SER A 572 33.03 10.84 -6.88
N GLN A 573 32.95 9.85 -7.78
CA GLN A 573 32.22 9.95 -9.06
C GLN A 573 30.74 9.52 -8.97
N LEU A 574 30.22 9.16 -7.79
CA LEU A 574 28.83 8.75 -7.55
C LEU A 574 27.91 9.98 -7.36
N VAL A 575 27.74 10.77 -8.42
CA VAL A 575 27.11 12.11 -8.37
C VAL A 575 25.68 12.17 -7.79
N SER A 576 24.93 11.06 -7.80
CA SER A 576 23.59 10.97 -7.22
C SER A 576 23.57 10.57 -5.73
N LEU A 577 24.73 10.39 -5.09
CA LEU A 577 24.80 10.01 -3.68
C LEU A 577 24.30 11.13 -2.77
N ARG A 578 23.30 10.81 -1.94
CA ARG A 578 22.62 11.72 -1.00
C ARG A 578 22.96 11.40 0.45
N HIS A 579 23.24 10.14 0.78
CA HIS A 579 23.62 9.76 2.14
C HIS A 579 24.83 8.82 2.14
N LEU A 580 25.85 9.16 2.92
CA LEU A 580 27.03 8.36 3.15
C LEU A 580 27.21 8.11 4.66
N TYR A 581 27.08 6.86 5.07
CA TYR A 581 27.39 6.42 6.43
C TYR A 581 28.62 5.51 6.38
N VAL A 582 29.70 5.95 7.03
CA VAL A 582 30.94 5.19 7.26
C VAL A 582 31.38 5.41 8.71
N ASP A 583 31.80 4.35 9.40
CA ASP A 583 32.25 4.40 10.80
C ASP A 583 33.77 4.29 10.99
N ASP A 584 34.53 4.14 9.89
CA ASP A 584 36.00 4.16 9.89
C ASP A 584 36.55 5.18 8.89
N LYS A 585 37.52 5.99 9.34
CA LYS A 585 38.19 7.02 8.54
C LYS A 585 38.86 6.49 7.27
N LYS A 586 39.27 5.22 7.22
CA LYS A 586 39.84 4.60 6.00
C LYS A 586 38.81 4.38 4.87
N LEU A 587 37.52 4.53 5.16
CA LEU A 587 36.42 4.36 4.21
C LEU A 587 35.88 5.70 3.67
N LEU A 588 36.43 6.84 4.09
CA LEU A 588 36.06 8.14 3.52
C LEU A 588 36.59 8.25 2.07
N PRO A 589 35.78 8.66 1.07
CA PRO A 589 36.22 8.75 -0.32
C PRO A 589 37.09 10.01 -0.55
N LYS A 590 38.15 9.87 -1.36
CA LYS A 590 39.00 11.00 -1.79
C LYS A 590 38.19 11.97 -2.66
N GLN A 591 38.36 13.28 -2.46
CA GLN A 591 37.65 14.34 -3.18
C GLN A 591 36.13 14.29 -2.99
N ILE A 592 35.69 14.09 -1.75
CA ILE A 592 34.27 13.96 -1.38
C ILE A 592 33.44 15.19 -1.78
N GLY A 593 34.03 16.39 -1.84
CA GLY A 593 33.36 17.64 -2.23
C GLY A 593 32.79 17.66 -3.65
N ARG A 594 33.11 16.66 -4.48
CA ARG A 594 32.47 16.39 -5.77
C ARG A 594 31.05 15.85 -5.66
N LEU A 595 30.66 15.29 -4.51
CA LEU A 595 29.34 14.75 -4.24
C LEU A 595 28.36 15.86 -3.85
N THR A 596 28.14 16.84 -4.73
CA THR A 596 27.34 18.05 -4.46
C THR A 596 25.87 17.77 -4.07
N SER A 597 25.36 16.58 -4.41
CA SER A 597 24.04 16.06 -4.01
C SER A 597 23.95 15.60 -2.55
N LEU A 598 25.07 15.51 -1.82
CA LEU A 598 25.15 14.84 -0.52
C LEU A 598 24.44 15.64 0.58
N GLN A 599 23.40 15.03 1.14
CA GLN A 599 22.58 15.53 2.23
C GLN A 599 23.10 15.09 3.60
N THR A 600 23.62 13.87 3.72
CA THR A 600 24.00 13.31 5.02
C THR A 600 25.40 12.71 5.01
N LEU A 601 26.23 13.23 5.91
CA LEU A 601 27.59 12.76 6.19
C LEU A 601 27.82 12.87 7.71
N PRO A 602 27.52 11.82 8.52
CA PRO A 602 27.55 11.92 9.98
C PRO A 602 28.95 12.13 10.56
N SER A 603 29.99 11.74 9.83
CA SER A 603 31.38 11.90 10.25
C SER A 603 32.28 12.19 9.05
N PHE A 604 33.07 13.25 9.17
CA PHE A 604 34.12 13.64 8.23
C PHE A 604 35.45 13.66 8.99
N PHE A 605 36.52 13.15 8.37
CA PHE A 605 37.84 13.05 8.98
C PHE A 605 38.84 13.86 8.15
N VAL A 606 39.37 14.94 8.71
CA VAL A 606 40.42 15.72 8.05
C VAL A 606 41.70 14.87 7.96
N GLY A 607 42.30 14.85 6.78
CA GLY A 607 43.55 14.13 6.49
C GLY A 607 44.57 15.02 5.80
N THR A 608 45.86 14.76 6.07
CA THR A 608 46.99 15.52 5.51
C THR A 608 47.31 15.22 4.04
N GLY A 609 46.45 14.45 3.35
CA GLY A 609 46.61 14.11 1.94
C GLY A 609 45.64 14.90 1.07
N GLU A 610 46.03 15.20 -0.17
CA GLU A 610 45.16 15.86 -1.15
C GLU A 610 43.78 15.19 -1.22
N GLY A 611 42.70 15.96 -1.27
CA GLY A 611 41.34 15.43 -1.35
C GLY A 611 40.77 14.86 -0.04
N PHE A 612 41.45 15.09 1.09
CA PHE A 612 40.95 14.86 2.46
C PHE A 612 41.06 16.12 3.34
N THR A 613 41.36 17.27 2.74
CA THR A 613 41.42 18.59 3.39
C THR A 613 40.02 19.09 3.75
N ILE A 614 39.91 20.01 4.72
CA ILE A 614 38.59 20.48 5.19
C ILE A 614 37.84 21.31 4.13
N GLU A 615 38.55 21.79 3.10
CA GLU A 615 37.99 22.48 1.92
C GLU A 615 36.95 21.64 1.16
N GLU A 616 37.06 20.31 1.21
CA GLU A 616 36.13 19.39 0.54
C GLU A 616 34.68 19.55 1.05
N LEU A 617 34.50 19.95 2.33
CA LEU A 617 33.17 20.30 2.87
C LEU A 617 32.56 21.53 2.18
N GLY A 618 33.37 22.37 1.52
CA GLY A 618 32.93 23.53 0.77
C GLY A 618 32.07 23.21 -0.46
N GLY A 619 32.30 22.04 -1.09
CA GLY A 619 31.46 21.56 -2.20
C GLY A 619 30.13 20.94 -1.76
N LEU A 620 30.00 20.60 -0.47
CA LEU A 620 28.87 19.88 0.10
C LEU A 620 27.83 20.85 0.71
N SER A 621 27.34 21.79 -0.09
CA SER A 621 26.42 22.86 0.37
C SER A 621 25.06 22.34 0.84
N GLN A 622 24.62 21.18 0.38
CA GLN A 622 23.31 20.60 0.72
C GLN A 622 23.30 19.74 1.99
N LEU A 623 24.39 19.74 2.77
CA LEU A 623 24.48 18.95 4.01
C LEU A 623 23.47 19.42 5.06
N ARG A 624 22.76 18.44 5.62
CA ARG A 624 21.67 18.59 6.58
C ARG A 624 21.82 17.60 7.75
N GLY A 625 21.24 17.95 8.89
CA GLY A 625 21.18 17.07 10.06
C GLY A 625 22.39 17.17 10.98
N LYS A 626 23.09 16.04 11.18
CA LYS A 626 24.20 15.88 12.13
C LYS A 626 25.53 15.71 11.39
N LEU A 627 26.56 16.45 11.80
CA LEU A 627 27.92 16.38 11.25
C LEU A 627 28.98 16.40 12.37
N GLU A 628 29.78 15.35 12.47
CA GLU A 628 31.00 15.36 13.28
C GLU A 628 32.25 15.56 12.41
N ILE A 629 33.07 16.56 12.70
CA ILE A 629 34.34 16.85 12.01
C ILE A 629 35.49 16.46 12.93
N HIS A 630 36.28 15.48 12.50
CA HIS A 630 37.35 14.85 13.26
C HIS A 630 38.75 15.16 12.70
N ASN A 631 39.75 15.10 13.56
CA ASN A 631 41.17 15.34 13.30
C ASN A 631 41.51 16.80 12.87
N LEU A 632 40.85 17.78 13.47
CA LEU A 632 40.97 19.21 13.09
C LEU A 632 42.40 19.79 13.19
N GLU A 633 43.30 19.15 13.93
CA GLU A 633 44.74 19.46 13.97
C GLU A 633 45.47 19.34 12.62
N HIS A 634 44.87 18.69 11.62
CA HIS A 634 45.42 18.58 10.28
C HIS A 634 45.13 19.80 9.39
N VAL A 635 44.31 20.77 9.83
CA VAL A 635 43.95 21.96 9.04
C VAL A 635 45.13 22.95 9.00
N ALA A 636 45.72 23.11 7.82
CA ALA A 636 46.99 23.81 7.66
C ALA A 636 46.88 25.34 7.78
N SER A 637 45.69 25.93 7.60
CA SER A 637 45.52 27.40 7.67
C SER A 637 44.07 27.87 7.87
N LYS A 638 43.91 29.12 8.35
CA LYS A 638 42.65 29.89 8.31
C LYS A 638 41.96 29.81 6.94
N SER A 639 42.74 29.97 5.86
CA SER A 639 42.21 29.98 4.50
C SER A 639 41.64 28.63 4.07
N GLU A 640 42.15 27.52 4.61
CA GLU A 640 41.59 26.18 4.42
C GLU A 640 40.27 26.04 5.19
N ALA A 641 40.26 26.42 6.48
CA ALA A 641 39.07 26.39 7.33
C ALA A 641 37.89 27.20 6.75
N ILE A 642 38.14 28.42 6.27
CA ILE A 642 37.10 29.27 5.64
C ILE A 642 36.45 28.59 4.42
N ARG A 643 37.22 27.80 3.64
CA ARG A 643 36.70 27.10 2.45
C ARG A 643 35.71 25.99 2.80
N ALA A 644 35.66 25.52 4.04
CA ALA A 644 34.67 24.54 4.50
C ALA A 644 33.22 25.06 4.50
N ARG A 645 33.01 26.39 4.48
CA ARG A 645 31.69 27.05 4.32
C ARG A 645 30.61 26.46 5.24
N LEU A 646 30.89 26.38 6.55
CA LEU A 646 29.94 25.81 7.52
C LEU A 646 28.75 26.73 7.79
N ASN A 647 28.96 28.04 7.67
CA ASN A 647 27.94 29.08 7.71
C ASN A 647 26.96 29.05 6.51
N GLU A 648 27.32 28.44 5.38
CA GLU A 648 26.42 28.31 4.22
C GLU A 648 25.49 27.08 4.32
N LYS A 649 25.67 26.20 5.32
CA LYS A 649 24.93 24.93 5.46
C LYS A 649 23.71 25.11 6.36
N THR A 650 22.62 25.64 5.80
CA THR A 650 21.44 26.09 6.55
C THR A 650 20.73 24.99 7.35
N GLU A 651 20.81 23.75 6.88
CA GLU A 651 20.06 22.59 7.38
C GLU A 651 20.82 21.72 8.41
N LEU A 652 22.05 22.11 8.79
CA LEU A 652 22.76 21.48 9.90
C LEU A 652 22.18 21.96 11.24
N TYR A 653 21.68 21.01 12.04
CA TYR A 653 21.19 21.29 13.40
C TYR A 653 22.11 20.75 14.50
N ASP A 654 23.01 19.82 14.21
CA ASP A 654 23.96 19.25 15.18
C ASP A 654 25.37 19.20 14.59
N LEU A 655 26.31 19.90 15.22
CA LEU A 655 27.69 20.04 14.75
C LEU A 655 28.66 19.72 15.89
N LYS A 656 29.64 18.86 15.61
CA LYS A 656 30.71 18.51 16.56
C LYS A 656 32.08 18.71 15.95
N PHE A 657 32.94 19.44 16.67
CA PHE A 657 34.35 19.59 16.35
C PHE A 657 35.19 18.69 17.26
N VAL A 658 35.98 17.79 16.67
CA VAL A 658 36.81 16.81 17.38
C VAL A 658 38.27 16.90 16.93
N TRP A 659 39.14 17.07 17.91
CA TRP A 659 40.58 16.98 17.80
C TRP A 659 41.09 15.64 18.34
N GLU A 660 42.23 15.14 17.84
CA GLU A 660 42.92 13.98 18.46
C GLU A 660 43.27 14.23 19.94
N ASN A 661 43.01 13.24 20.81
CA ASN A 661 43.27 13.32 22.24
C ASN A 661 44.75 13.04 22.58
N GLY A 662 45.28 13.70 23.61
CA GLY A 662 46.61 13.39 24.17
C GLY A 662 47.80 13.94 23.38
N ARG A 663 47.58 14.84 22.41
CA ARG A 663 48.67 15.60 21.77
C ARG A 663 49.42 16.45 22.79
N GLY A 664 50.68 16.75 22.48
CA GLY A 664 51.44 17.78 23.21
C GLY A 664 51.04 19.19 22.79
N ALA A 665 51.15 20.15 23.71
CA ALA A 665 50.93 21.57 23.46
C ALA A 665 52.04 22.19 22.57
N THR A 666 52.02 21.87 21.29
CA THR A 666 52.79 22.54 20.24
C THR A 666 52.04 23.79 19.75
N ASN A 667 52.70 24.64 18.94
CA ASN A 667 52.06 25.81 18.30
C ASN A 667 51.11 25.37 17.17
N ILE A 668 50.00 24.71 17.51
CA ILE A 668 48.91 24.41 16.59
C ILE A 668 48.03 25.66 16.47
N ASN A 669 47.50 25.89 15.27
CA ASN A 669 46.62 27.00 14.93
C ASN A 669 45.15 26.79 15.40
N ASP A 670 44.91 25.99 16.46
CA ASP A 670 43.56 25.56 16.89
C ASP A 670 42.59 26.74 17.10
N GLU A 671 43.01 27.79 17.82
CA GLU A 671 42.20 29.01 18.02
C GLU A 671 41.84 29.68 16.69
N GLU A 672 42.79 29.72 15.75
CA GLU A 672 42.63 30.35 14.44
C GLU A 672 41.75 29.54 13.48
N VAL A 673 41.80 28.21 13.58
CA VAL A 673 40.97 27.29 12.81
C VAL A 673 39.53 27.33 13.32
N LEU A 674 39.31 27.26 14.64
CA LEU A 674 37.96 27.29 15.22
C LEU A 674 37.26 28.65 15.02
N GLU A 675 37.99 29.77 15.07
CA GLU A 675 37.46 31.09 14.67
C GLU A 675 36.91 31.07 13.23
N CYS A 676 37.60 30.39 12.32
CA CYS A 676 37.23 30.29 10.91
C CYS A 676 36.14 29.24 10.60
N LEU A 677 35.79 28.36 11.54
CA LEU A 677 34.77 27.31 11.38
C LEU A 677 33.41 27.73 11.95
N GLN A 678 33.01 28.98 11.65
CA GLN A 678 31.74 29.56 12.07
C GLN A 678 30.53 28.74 11.56
N PRO A 679 29.59 28.29 12.42
CA PRO A 679 28.39 27.57 12.03
C PRO A 679 27.30 28.49 11.47
N HIS A 680 26.25 27.91 10.87
CA HIS A 680 25.01 28.63 10.54
C HIS A 680 24.14 28.85 11.80
N SER A 681 23.34 29.92 11.82
CA SER A 681 22.56 30.33 13.01
C SER A 681 21.33 29.46 13.33
N ASN A 682 20.98 28.50 12.46
CA ASN A 682 19.95 27.49 12.73
C ASN A 682 20.43 26.37 13.69
N LEU A 683 21.71 26.36 14.08
CA LEU A 683 22.31 25.27 14.84
C LEU A 683 21.65 25.07 16.21
N LYS A 684 21.17 23.85 16.49
CA LYS A 684 20.53 23.47 17.76
C LYS A 684 21.46 22.76 18.73
N SER A 685 22.54 22.14 18.25
CA SER A 685 23.52 21.42 19.08
C SER A 685 24.93 21.70 18.59
N LEU A 686 25.80 22.12 19.51
CA LEU A 686 27.22 22.34 19.29
C LEU A 686 28.02 21.50 20.30
N ARG A 687 29.01 20.76 19.82
CA ARG A 687 29.88 19.93 20.66
C ARG A 687 31.35 20.17 20.29
N ILE A 688 32.23 20.32 21.27
CA ILE A 688 33.66 20.58 21.08
C ILE A 688 34.45 19.60 21.95
N SER A 689 35.40 18.89 21.34
CA SER A 689 36.17 17.82 21.98
C SER A 689 37.68 17.95 21.73
N ASN A 690 38.46 17.90 22.80
CA ASN A 690 39.94 17.91 22.83
C ASN A 690 40.61 19.18 22.23
N PHE A 691 39.90 20.31 22.21
CA PHE A 691 40.43 21.59 21.72
C PHE A 691 41.57 22.12 22.60
N MET A 692 42.71 22.48 22.00
CA MET A 692 43.92 22.93 22.73
C MET A 692 44.20 24.44 22.59
N GLY A 693 43.25 25.20 22.04
CA GLY A 693 43.30 26.65 22.07
C GLY A 693 43.02 27.24 23.46
N LYS A 694 43.62 28.37 23.78
CA LYS A 694 43.49 29.03 25.09
C LYS A 694 42.16 29.77 25.27
N ASN A 695 41.57 30.21 24.15
CA ASN A 695 40.35 31.00 24.08
C ASN A 695 39.35 30.32 23.14
N PHE A 696 38.05 30.45 23.44
CA PHE A 696 36.98 30.11 22.50
C PHE A 696 36.75 31.26 21.51
N PRO A 697 36.28 30.97 20.27
CA PRO A 697 36.18 31.95 19.20
C PRO A 697 35.18 33.07 19.50
N SER A 698 35.31 34.19 18.78
CA SER A 698 34.48 35.38 18.96
C SER A 698 32.99 35.06 18.81
N TRP A 699 32.63 34.23 17.81
CA TRP A 699 31.25 33.86 17.50
C TRP A 699 30.56 32.96 18.54
N MET A 700 31.29 32.41 19.53
CA MET A 700 30.71 31.72 20.69
C MET A 700 30.41 32.64 21.87
N ASN A 701 30.95 33.86 21.88
CA ASN A 701 30.73 34.83 22.93
C ASN A 701 29.64 35.80 22.48
N GLY A 702 28.49 35.79 23.18
CA GLY A 702 27.39 36.70 22.87
C GLY A 702 27.83 38.16 22.96
N VAL A 703 27.58 38.94 21.90
CA VAL A 703 27.95 40.36 21.84
C VAL A 703 27.08 41.14 22.85
N GLU A 704 27.70 42.01 23.64
CA GLU A 704 27.00 42.80 24.68
C GLU A 704 26.07 43.90 24.10
N ASP A 705 26.20 44.21 22.81
CA ASP A 705 25.36 45.17 22.10
C ASP A 705 23.91 44.66 21.97
N SER A 706 23.00 45.29 22.70
CA SER A 706 21.59 44.89 22.88
C SER A 706 20.70 44.87 21.62
N ASN A 707 21.27 45.12 20.44
CA ASN A 707 20.58 45.20 19.16
C ASN A 707 21.06 44.13 18.15
N ALA A 708 22.03 43.28 18.52
CA ALA A 708 22.49 42.16 17.70
C ALA A 708 21.88 40.83 18.21
N SER A 709 21.22 40.09 17.32
CA SER A 709 20.88 38.68 17.56
C SER A 709 22.17 37.86 17.68
N SER A 710 22.28 36.99 18.69
CA SER A 710 23.49 36.16 18.81
C SER A 710 23.49 35.07 17.73
N LEU A 711 24.67 34.69 17.25
CA LEU A 711 24.79 33.67 16.20
C LEU A 711 24.24 32.29 16.64
N LEU A 712 24.04 32.10 17.95
CA LEU A 712 23.66 30.84 18.57
C LEU A 712 22.32 30.96 19.34
N ASP A 713 21.46 31.93 18.99
CA ASP A 713 20.16 32.15 19.65
C ASP A 713 19.26 30.89 19.65
N ASN A 714 19.40 30.03 18.63
CA ASN A 714 18.66 28.76 18.48
C ASN A 714 19.29 27.56 19.21
N LEU A 715 20.44 27.73 19.89
CA LEU A 715 21.21 26.62 20.44
C LEU A 715 20.50 25.99 21.66
N VAL A 716 20.12 24.72 21.52
CA VAL A 716 19.44 23.90 22.54
C VAL A 716 20.44 23.09 23.38
N ARG A 717 21.55 22.65 22.79
CA ARG A 717 22.61 21.86 23.46
C ARG A 717 24.00 22.45 23.21
N LEU A 718 24.79 22.54 24.27
CA LEU A 718 26.23 22.80 24.21
C LEU A 718 27.01 21.76 25.01
N GLU A 719 28.11 21.26 24.44
CA GLU A 719 29.01 20.30 25.10
C GLU A 719 30.47 20.70 24.86
N LEU A 720 31.19 21.01 25.95
CA LEU A 720 32.62 21.32 25.94
C LEU A 720 33.35 20.20 26.68
N SER A 721 34.29 19.53 26.01
CA SER A 721 34.87 18.28 26.50
C SER A 721 36.39 18.20 26.28
N SER A 722 37.13 17.96 27.37
CA SER A 722 38.60 17.82 27.35
C SER A 722 39.35 19.02 26.75
N CYS A 723 38.75 20.21 26.76
CA CYS A 723 39.37 21.45 26.27
C CYS A 723 40.39 21.97 27.30
N SER A 724 41.49 21.23 27.43
CA SER A 724 42.37 21.27 28.62
C SER A 724 43.13 22.57 28.77
N GLU A 725 43.60 23.17 27.68
CA GLU A 725 44.40 24.41 27.67
C GLU A 725 43.57 25.70 27.70
N CYS A 726 42.23 25.61 27.65
CA CYS A 726 41.36 26.78 27.74
C CYS A 726 41.50 27.49 29.09
N MET A 727 41.70 28.82 29.06
CA MET A 727 41.87 29.65 30.26
C MET A 727 40.54 30.16 30.82
N CYS A 728 39.48 30.14 30.02
CA CYS A 728 38.14 30.63 30.36
C CYS A 728 37.03 29.73 29.80
N ILE A 729 35.81 29.94 30.29
CA ILE A 729 34.55 29.41 29.73
C ILE A 729 33.85 30.59 29.03
N PRO A 730 33.25 30.40 27.84
CA PRO A 730 32.53 31.46 27.13
C PRO A 730 31.33 32.00 27.91
N SER A 731 30.89 33.22 27.59
CA SER A 731 29.74 33.89 28.24
C SER A 731 28.39 33.32 27.76
N LEU A 732 28.00 32.17 28.31
CA LEU A 732 26.81 31.43 27.86
C LEU A 732 25.46 32.04 28.25
N GLY A 733 25.42 32.95 29.24
CA GLY A 733 24.18 33.54 29.76
C GLY A 733 23.25 34.17 28.71
N LEU A 734 23.81 34.60 27.58
CA LEU A 734 23.06 35.26 26.50
C LEU A 734 22.34 34.28 25.54
N LEU A 735 22.39 32.96 25.77
CA LEU A 735 21.77 31.94 24.88
C LEU A 735 20.34 31.56 25.33
N PRO A 736 19.27 32.12 24.74
CA PRO A 736 17.91 31.98 25.29
C PRO A 736 17.32 30.56 25.15
N SER A 737 17.74 29.79 24.14
CA SER A 737 17.16 28.47 23.82
C SER A 737 17.80 27.29 24.54
N LEU A 738 18.87 27.53 25.31
CA LEU A 738 19.75 26.47 25.83
C LEU A 738 19.06 25.62 26.90
N GLN A 739 18.90 24.33 26.64
CA GLN A 739 18.26 23.35 27.53
C GLN A 739 19.25 22.32 28.10
N VAL A 740 20.36 22.05 27.42
CA VAL A 740 21.36 21.05 27.82
C VAL A 740 22.77 21.64 27.76
N LEU A 741 23.49 21.66 28.89
CA LEU A 741 24.84 22.20 28.99
C LEU A 741 25.79 21.23 29.69
N TYR A 742 26.77 20.69 28.95
CA TYR A 742 27.79 19.77 29.47
C TYR A 742 29.18 20.42 29.39
N ILE A 743 29.94 20.44 30.50
CA ILE A 743 31.32 20.97 30.54
C ILE A 743 32.23 20.03 31.34
N CYS A 744 33.23 19.42 30.69
CA CYS A 744 34.17 18.48 31.30
C CYS A 744 35.63 18.70 30.84
N GLY A 745 36.60 18.47 31.74
CA GLY A 745 38.04 18.44 31.40
C GLY A 745 38.75 19.79 31.17
N MET A 746 38.16 20.90 31.64
CA MET A 746 38.64 22.30 31.44
C MET A 746 39.88 22.69 32.27
N SER A 747 41.00 21.97 32.09
CA SER A 747 42.11 21.90 33.06
C SER A 747 42.81 23.22 33.42
N MET A 748 42.95 24.17 32.50
CA MET A 748 43.74 25.41 32.68
C MET A 748 42.93 26.67 33.01
N VAL A 749 41.61 26.54 33.21
CA VAL A 749 40.78 27.61 33.78
C VAL A 749 41.28 27.91 35.22
N ARG A 750 40.89 29.05 35.81
CA ARG A 750 41.22 29.42 37.21
C ARG A 750 40.03 29.94 38.01
N SER A 751 39.24 30.80 37.38
CA SER A 751 37.97 31.32 37.88
C SER A 751 36.93 31.28 36.76
N ILE A 752 35.64 31.31 37.13
CA ILE A 752 34.51 31.33 36.20
C ILE A 752 33.68 32.57 36.53
N SER A 753 33.27 33.33 35.51
CA SER A 753 32.53 34.60 35.69
C SER A 753 31.27 34.42 36.52
N HIS A 754 30.98 35.34 37.45
CA HIS A 754 29.82 35.26 38.36
C HIS A 754 28.45 35.30 37.66
N GLU A 755 28.40 35.72 36.39
CA GLU A 755 27.18 35.82 35.57
C GLU A 755 27.13 34.83 34.39
N TRP A 756 28.05 33.86 34.31
CA TRP A 756 28.18 32.97 33.13
C TRP A 756 26.93 32.12 32.79
N LEU A 757 26.04 31.90 33.76
CA LEU A 757 24.73 31.23 33.61
C LEU A 757 23.54 32.21 33.64
N GLY A 758 23.78 33.51 33.82
CA GLY A 758 22.73 34.50 34.03
C GLY A 758 21.79 34.59 32.84
N ARG A 759 20.47 34.54 33.07
CA ARG A 759 19.37 34.50 32.08
C ARG A 759 19.10 33.15 31.37
N LEU A 760 19.81 32.06 31.66
CA LEU A 760 19.56 30.70 31.10
C LEU A 760 18.27 30.01 31.63
N THR A 761 17.14 30.71 31.60
CA THR A 761 15.86 30.28 32.20
C THR A 761 15.19 29.06 31.55
N ASN A 762 15.74 28.56 30.44
CA ASN A 762 15.30 27.32 29.78
C ASN A 762 16.19 26.10 30.10
N LEU A 763 17.27 26.25 30.86
CA LEU A 763 18.22 25.16 31.10
C LEU A 763 17.61 24.05 31.96
N LYS A 764 17.51 22.83 31.41
CA LYS A 764 16.90 21.64 32.03
C LYS A 764 17.94 20.64 32.52
N GLU A 765 19.07 20.51 31.82
CA GLU A 765 20.14 19.60 32.21
C GLU A 765 21.50 20.29 32.21
N LEU A 766 22.20 20.19 33.34
CA LEU A 766 23.56 20.70 33.55
C LEU A 766 24.46 19.56 33.99
N ARG A 767 25.59 19.36 33.29
CA ARG A 767 26.64 18.42 33.70
C ARG A 767 27.98 19.14 33.78
N MET A 768 28.64 19.06 34.93
CA MET A 768 29.93 19.70 35.17
C MET A 768 30.91 18.76 35.86
N GLY A 769 32.10 18.64 35.29
CA GLY A 769 33.23 17.93 35.88
C GLY A 769 33.83 16.83 34.99
N PRO A 770 34.91 16.14 35.38
CA PRO A 770 35.65 16.33 36.63
C PRO A 770 36.17 17.77 36.79
N PHE A 771 35.98 18.36 37.97
CA PHE A 771 36.52 19.68 38.27
C PHE A 771 38.04 19.62 38.40
N TRP A 772 38.67 20.64 37.84
CA TRP A 772 40.10 20.67 37.56
C TRP A 772 40.90 21.18 38.76
N SER A 773 42.12 20.66 38.92
CA SER A 773 42.95 20.85 40.12
C SER A 773 43.25 22.31 40.44
N ASN A 774 43.34 23.16 39.42
CA ASN A 774 43.66 24.59 39.55
C ASN A 774 42.51 25.42 40.15
N LEU A 775 41.30 24.86 40.30
CA LEU A 775 40.10 25.60 40.73
C LEU A 775 40.21 26.10 42.17
N GLU A 776 40.14 27.42 42.36
CA GLU A 776 40.33 28.07 43.67
C GLU A 776 39.03 28.11 44.50
N GLU A 777 37.88 28.31 43.87
CA GLU A 777 36.53 28.34 44.48
C GLU A 777 35.54 27.47 43.69
N PHE A 778 34.37 27.10 44.22
CA PHE A 778 33.37 26.36 43.42
C PHE A 778 32.87 27.24 42.25
N PRO A 779 32.52 26.69 41.05
CA PRO A 779 32.03 27.50 39.94
C PRO A 779 30.88 28.41 40.37
N GLY A 780 31.00 29.72 40.09
CA GLY A 780 30.19 30.76 40.72
C GLY A 780 28.68 30.53 40.61
N LEU A 781 28.08 29.99 41.68
CA LEU A 781 26.63 29.73 41.75
C LEU A 781 25.80 30.96 42.12
N SER A 782 26.41 32.15 42.17
CA SER A 782 25.72 33.44 42.31
C SER A 782 24.53 33.57 41.35
N SER A 783 24.66 33.08 40.11
CA SER A 783 23.60 33.05 39.10
C SER A 783 22.72 31.79 39.07
N ILE A 784 22.96 30.78 39.92
CA ILE A 784 22.16 29.54 39.86
C ILE A 784 20.69 29.76 40.24
N HIS A 785 20.39 30.84 40.96
CA HIS A 785 19.01 31.22 41.31
C HIS A 785 18.13 31.51 40.07
N TYR A 786 18.71 31.83 38.90
CA TYR A 786 17.95 31.95 37.65
C TYR A 786 17.41 30.60 37.13
N LEU A 787 17.96 29.47 37.62
CA LEU A 787 17.63 28.10 37.18
C LEU A 787 16.63 27.38 38.10
N HIS A 788 16.17 28.02 39.18
CA HIS A 788 15.40 27.40 40.27
C HIS A 788 14.12 26.65 39.82
N ALA A 789 13.52 27.12 38.72
CA ALA A 789 12.27 26.62 38.14
C ALA A 789 12.47 25.78 36.86
N SER A 790 13.68 25.75 36.28
CA SER A 790 13.94 25.13 34.98
C SER A 790 14.77 23.84 35.05
N LEU A 791 15.73 23.77 35.98
CA LEU A 791 16.73 22.70 36.00
C LEU A 791 16.15 21.42 36.60
N GLU A 792 15.99 20.40 35.76
CA GLU A 792 15.45 19.09 36.13
C GLU A 792 16.54 18.05 36.43
N SER A 793 17.73 18.19 35.85
CA SER A 793 18.84 17.23 35.97
C SER A 793 20.18 17.95 36.21
N LEU A 794 20.89 17.54 37.26
CA LEU A 794 22.20 18.06 37.61
C LEU A 794 23.17 16.89 37.84
N SER A 795 24.28 16.85 37.09
CA SER A 795 25.39 15.93 37.33
C SER A 795 26.66 16.71 37.67
N LEU A 796 27.23 16.42 38.83
CA LEU A 796 28.50 16.98 39.29
C LEU A 796 29.53 15.85 39.42
N GLU A 797 30.73 16.06 38.88
CA GLU A 797 31.84 15.09 38.96
C GLU A 797 33.10 15.72 39.55
N GLY A 798 33.69 15.04 40.53
CA GLY A 798 35.08 15.13 41.00
C GLY A 798 35.60 16.51 41.36
N TRP A 799 35.57 16.89 42.64
CA TRP A 799 36.39 18.00 43.16
C TRP A 799 37.02 17.67 44.52
N ASP A 800 38.32 17.38 44.54
CA ASP A 800 39.03 16.92 45.75
C ASP A 800 39.27 18.01 46.80
N LYS A 801 38.97 19.28 46.49
CA LYS A 801 38.98 20.39 47.45
C LYS A 801 37.67 20.53 48.24
N LEU A 802 36.57 19.89 47.81
CA LEU A 802 35.25 20.08 48.40
C LEU A 802 35.02 19.19 49.64
N LYS A 803 34.65 19.81 50.75
CA LYS A 803 34.26 19.12 52.00
C LYS A 803 32.75 18.91 52.16
N SER A 804 31.94 19.79 51.59
CA SER A 804 30.47 19.79 51.66
C SER A 804 29.89 20.47 50.42
N LEU A 805 28.75 20.00 49.90
CA LEU A 805 28.11 20.62 48.73
C LEU A 805 27.74 22.11 49.00
N PRO A 806 27.82 23.01 48.01
CA PRO A 806 27.50 24.43 48.18
C PRO A 806 26.04 24.67 48.57
N ASP A 807 25.79 25.65 49.43
CA ASP A 807 24.46 25.97 49.96
C ASP A 807 23.54 26.60 48.90
N GLU A 808 24.11 27.17 47.84
CA GLU A 808 23.40 27.79 46.70
C GLU A 808 22.55 26.77 45.93
N LEU A 809 22.93 25.49 45.93
CA LEU A 809 22.19 24.40 45.29
C LEU A 809 20.80 24.17 45.91
N ARG A 810 20.56 24.62 47.15
CA ARG A 810 19.25 24.52 47.83
C ARG A 810 18.10 25.18 47.08
N HIS A 811 18.40 26.09 46.15
CA HIS A 811 17.41 26.85 45.40
C HIS A 811 16.88 26.10 44.16
N LEU A 812 17.43 24.93 43.81
CA LEU A 812 17.02 24.14 42.64
C LEU A 812 15.73 23.35 42.86
N THR A 813 14.62 24.03 43.17
CA THR A 813 13.34 23.39 43.55
C THR A 813 12.71 22.51 42.46
N ALA A 814 13.03 22.73 41.17
CA ALA A 814 12.56 21.91 40.05
C ALA A 814 13.32 20.57 39.86
N LEU A 815 14.42 20.35 40.60
CA LEU A 815 15.36 19.25 40.32
C LEU A 815 14.75 17.87 40.56
N LYS A 816 14.73 17.04 39.51
CA LYS A 816 14.25 15.65 39.50
C LYS A 816 15.39 14.63 39.62
N LYS A 817 16.57 14.95 39.08
CA LYS A 817 17.77 14.09 39.10
C LYS A 817 18.98 14.83 39.65
N LEU A 818 19.68 14.20 40.59
CA LEU A 818 20.95 14.68 41.14
C LEU A 818 21.97 13.54 41.15
N ASN A 819 23.03 13.67 40.34
CA ASN A 819 24.17 12.77 40.33
C ASN A 819 25.42 13.49 40.88
N ILE A 820 26.10 12.87 41.85
CA ILE A 820 27.30 13.41 42.50
C ILE A 820 28.34 12.30 42.49
N SER A 821 29.39 12.45 41.70
CA SER A 821 30.39 11.40 41.51
C SER A 821 31.82 11.84 41.83
N ARG A 822 32.68 10.93 42.29
CA ARG A 822 34.14 11.09 42.42
C ARG A 822 34.66 12.21 43.34
N PHE A 823 33.85 12.76 44.25
CA PHE A 823 34.33 13.78 45.20
C PHE A 823 35.19 13.16 46.31
N GLY A 824 36.51 13.20 46.15
CA GLY A 824 37.46 12.53 47.05
C GLY A 824 37.48 13.03 48.49
N SER A 825 37.02 14.26 48.75
CA SER A 825 37.03 14.92 50.08
C SER A 825 35.66 15.26 50.65
N LEU A 826 34.56 14.85 50.01
CA LEU A 826 33.20 15.15 50.48
C LEU A 826 32.91 14.40 51.78
N GLU A 827 32.86 15.13 52.89
CA GLU A 827 32.74 14.57 54.24
C GLU A 827 31.29 14.29 54.65
N ASP A 828 30.35 15.17 54.30
CA ASP A 828 28.96 15.14 54.78
C ASP A 828 27.96 15.63 53.72
N LEU A 829 26.76 15.03 53.67
CA LEU A 829 25.63 15.55 52.86
C LEU A 829 24.84 16.61 53.64
N PRO A 830 24.63 17.82 53.07
CA PRO A 830 23.98 18.92 53.77
C PRO A 830 22.49 18.67 54.04
N LYS A 831 21.97 19.39 55.03
CA LYS A 831 20.56 19.23 55.47
C LYS A 831 19.54 19.74 54.45
N TRP A 832 19.88 20.76 53.66
CA TRP A 832 18.97 21.36 52.67
C TRP A 832 18.60 20.41 51.53
N LEU A 833 19.31 19.28 51.35
CA LEU A 833 18.98 18.26 50.35
C LEU A 833 17.52 17.79 50.50
N GLY A 834 17.00 17.76 51.74
CA GLY A 834 15.62 17.42 52.06
C GLY A 834 14.54 18.36 51.53
N ASN A 835 14.93 19.59 51.14
CA ASN A 835 14.02 20.60 50.59
C ASN A 835 13.77 20.41 49.09
N LEU A 836 14.51 19.52 48.41
CA LEU A 836 14.37 19.22 46.99
C LEU A 836 13.19 18.26 46.75
N HIS A 837 11.97 18.70 47.07
CA HIS A 837 10.78 17.85 47.06
C HIS A 837 10.44 17.26 45.68
N SER A 838 10.96 17.83 44.59
CA SER A 838 10.82 17.32 43.21
C SER A 838 11.74 16.13 42.89
N LEU A 839 12.70 15.80 43.76
CA LEU A 839 13.77 14.85 43.46
C LEU A 839 13.27 13.39 43.44
N GLN A 840 13.55 12.71 42.32
CA GLN A 840 13.13 11.33 42.02
C GLN A 840 14.31 10.37 41.95
N GLU A 841 15.49 10.85 41.56
CA GLU A 841 16.72 10.07 41.40
C GLU A 841 17.89 10.81 42.06
N LEU A 842 18.53 10.15 43.03
CA LEU A 842 19.72 10.64 43.73
C LEU A 842 20.81 9.59 43.64
N LYS A 843 21.89 9.89 42.91
CA LYS A 843 23.01 8.98 42.67
C LYS A 843 24.29 9.54 43.28
N ILE A 844 25.00 8.75 44.08
CA ILE A 844 26.24 9.17 44.75
C ILE A 844 27.32 8.11 44.55
N GLU A 845 28.31 8.40 43.73
CA GLU A 845 29.31 7.40 43.30
C GLU A 845 30.73 7.83 43.68
N LEU A 846 31.57 6.91 44.16
CA LEU A 846 33.01 7.10 44.35
C LEU A 846 33.38 8.29 45.26
N CYS A 847 32.52 8.65 46.22
CA CYS A 847 32.72 9.75 47.17
C CYS A 847 33.29 9.22 48.51
N TYR A 848 34.58 8.85 48.50
CA TYR A 848 35.19 7.95 49.50
C TYR A 848 35.34 8.47 50.95
N GLN A 849 35.07 9.75 51.22
CA GLN A 849 35.17 10.34 52.56
C GLN A 849 33.81 10.58 53.25
N LEU A 850 32.70 10.20 52.62
CA LEU A 850 31.36 10.46 53.15
C LEU A 850 31.11 9.71 54.47
N LYS A 851 30.75 10.45 55.52
CA LYS A 851 30.55 9.92 56.88
C LYS A 851 29.26 9.12 57.00
N GLY A 852 29.38 7.84 56.65
CA GLY A 852 28.28 6.88 56.64
C GLY A 852 27.57 6.83 55.29
N GLN A 853 26.97 5.67 54.99
CA GLN A 853 26.07 5.51 53.86
C GLN A 853 24.64 5.80 54.34
N PRO A 854 24.07 6.99 54.07
CA PRO A 854 22.66 7.23 54.38
C PRO A 854 21.79 6.28 53.56
N THR A 855 20.73 5.76 54.17
CA THR A 855 19.78 4.88 53.49
C THR A 855 18.70 5.68 52.75
N LEU A 856 17.95 5.01 51.87
CA LEU A 856 16.69 5.54 51.30
C LEU A 856 15.71 5.99 52.40
N GLN A 857 15.73 5.33 53.57
CA GLN A 857 14.88 5.68 54.71
C GLN A 857 15.35 6.96 55.39
N ASP A 858 16.66 7.17 55.55
CA ASP A 858 17.23 8.43 56.04
C ASP A 858 16.92 9.61 55.11
N MET A 859 16.94 9.39 53.79
CA MET A 859 16.59 10.43 52.80
C MET A 859 15.10 10.77 52.83
N ARG A 860 14.21 9.78 52.98
CA ARG A 860 12.78 10.00 53.19
C ARG A 860 12.50 10.75 54.50
N LEU A 861 13.18 10.39 55.60
CA LEU A 861 13.11 11.11 56.88
C LEU A 861 13.63 12.56 56.81
N ARG A 862 14.50 12.88 55.83
CA ARG A 862 14.94 14.25 55.55
C ARG A 862 13.95 15.06 54.70
N GLY A 863 12.93 14.44 54.10
CA GLY A 863 11.91 15.12 53.27
C GLY A 863 11.84 14.68 51.80
N LEU A 864 12.69 13.75 51.36
CA LEU A 864 12.73 13.25 49.98
C LEU A 864 11.74 12.10 49.75
N TYR A 865 10.44 12.39 49.86
CA TYR A 865 9.37 11.39 49.74
C TYR A 865 9.19 10.84 48.32
N ASN A 866 9.46 11.65 47.29
CA ASN A 866 9.30 11.29 45.87
C ASN A 866 10.47 10.47 45.28
N LEU A 867 11.43 10.07 46.12
CA LEU A 867 12.64 9.39 45.67
C LEU A 867 12.35 7.93 45.28
N ASN A 868 12.48 7.67 43.98
CA ASN A 868 12.23 6.39 43.30
C ASN A 868 13.50 5.58 43.08
N SER A 869 14.64 6.26 42.86
CA SER A 869 15.96 5.63 42.69
C SER A 869 16.99 6.29 43.60
N PHE A 870 17.80 5.46 44.26
CA PHE A 870 18.83 5.88 45.21
C PHE A 870 19.98 4.88 45.26
N ASP A 871 21.10 5.22 44.63
CA ASP A 871 22.32 4.39 44.59
C ASP A 871 23.48 5.10 45.29
N ILE A 872 24.14 4.38 46.20
CA ILE A 872 25.48 4.74 46.68
C ILE A 872 26.48 3.69 46.21
N VAL A 873 27.37 4.05 45.28
CA VAL A 873 28.41 3.16 44.76
C VAL A 873 29.75 3.54 45.39
N SER A 874 30.32 2.63 46.18
CA SER A 874 31.63 2.78 46.82
C SER A 874 32.46 1.53 46.54
N GLU A 875 33.57 1.67 45.79
CA GLU A 875 34.48 0.54 45.58
C GLU A 875 35.20 0.16 46.89
N GLU A 876 35.29 -1.14 47.18
CA GLU A 876 36.06 -1.63 48.32
C GLU A 876 37.56 -1.43 48.11
N LYS A 877 38.27 -1.04 49.17
CA LYS A 877 39.71 -0.75 49.12
C LYS A 877 40.54 -2.03 48.98
N CYS A 878 40.75 -2.49 47.75
CA CYS A 878 41.78 -3.48 47.41
C CYS A 878 43.17 -2.98 47.82
N LYS A 879 43.66 -3.47 48.97
CA LYS A 879 45.06 -3.37 49.35
C LYS A 879 45.86 -4.40 48.56
N GLU A 880 46.77 -3.95 47.71
CA GLU A 880 48.21 -4.19 47.84
C GLU A 880 48.97 -3.52 46.69
N GLY A 881 50.23 -3.16 46.92
CA GLY A 881 50.99 -2.31 46.00
C GLY A 881 52.14 -3.02 45.30
N ARG A 882 52.39 -2.65 44.04
CA ARG A 882 53.73 -2.56 43.44
C ARG A 882 53.73 -1.63 42.23
N THR A 883 54.90 -1.07 41.94
CA THR A 883 55.13 -0.01 40.94
C THR A 883 54.92 -0.48 39.50
N PRO A 884 54.37 0.35 38.59
CA PRO A 884 54.29 0.02 37.18
C PRO A 884 55.68 -0.01 36.51
N ARG A 885 55.85 -0.91 35.54
CA ARG A 885 56.87 -0.83 34.48
C ARG A 885 56.20 -1.06 33.13
N GLN A 886 56.77 -0.46 32.08
CA GLN A 886 56.21 -0.42 30.73
C GLN A 886 56.09 -1.80 30.07
N PRO A 887 55.17 -1.95 29.09
CA PRO A 887 54.88 -3.22 28.43
C PRO A 887 56.03 -3.70 27.52
N ARG A 888 55.98 -4.99 27.17
CA ARG A 888 56.70 -5.56 26.04
C ARG A 888 55.75 -6.27 25.08
N SER A 889 56.24 -6.46 23.86
CA SER A 889 55.49 -6.82 22.65
C SER A 889 55.18 -8.32 22.52
N GLU A 890 54.38 -8.58 21.47
CA GLU A 890 54.49 -9.72 20.53
C GLU A 890 53.76 -11.06 20.75
N SER A 891 53.45 -11.64 19.58
CA SER A 891 53.21 -13.06 19.28
C SER A 891 51.87 -13.69 19.67
N THR A 892 50.89 -13.52 18.80
CA THR A 892 50.41 -14.59 17.91
C THR A 892 50.69 -16.05 18.33
N GLN A 893 49.65 -16.86 18.56
CA GLN A 893 49.57 -18.20 17.92
C GLN A 893 48.14 -18.78 17.84
N ARG A 894 47.97 -19.70 16.88
CA ARG A 894 46.73 -20.43 16.57
C ARG A 894 46.73 -21.82 17.21
N ARG A 895 45.54 -22.32 17.58
CA ARG A 895 44.98 -23.68 17.31
C ARG A 895 43.63 -23.80 18.05
N THR A 896 42.48 -24.05 17.45
CA THR A 896 42.01 -25.16 16.57
C THR A 896 42.13 -26.54 17.23
N GLN A 897 40.99 -27.09 17.65
CA GLN A 897 40.58 -28.52 17.74
C GLN A 897 39.33 -28.63 18.65
N ASP A 898 38.34 -29.52 18.47
CA ASP A 898 37.92 -30.33 17.30
C ASP A 898 36.55 -31.02 17.59
N LEU A 899 36.05 -31.81 16.64
CA LEU A 899 35.14 -32.98 16.78
C LEU A 899 33.61 -32.78 17.02
N ARG A 900 32.88 -33.15 15.96
CA ARG A 900 31.71 -34.08 15.92
C ARG A 900 30.29 -33.61 16.31
N ALA A 901 29.49 -33.40 15.25
CA ALA A 901 28.13 -33.91 15.13
C ALA A 901 28.11 -35.48 15.07
N PRO A 902 26.95 -36.18 15.05
CA PRO A 902 26.19 -36.30 13.77
C PRO A 902 24.67 -36.61 13.83
N THR A 903 24.01 -36.50 12.66
CA THR A 903 22.88 -37.34 12.15
C THR A 903 21.50 -37.33 12.84
N SER A 904 20.36 -37.52 12.15
CA SER A 904 20.03 -37.54 10.69
C SER A 904 18.53 -37.80 10.41
N LEU A 905 18.13 -37.62 9.14
CA LEU A 905 16.91 -38.14 8.46
C LEU A 905 15.55 -37.54 8.92
N GLY A 906 14.57 -37.31 8.03
CA GLY A 906 14.61 -37.26 6.56
C GLY A 906 13.39 -37.87 5.85
N SER A 907 13.03 -37.29 4.69
CA SER A 907 12.08 -37.78 3.66
C SER A 907 10.59 -37.93 4.04
N ALA A 908 9.60 -37.87 3.13
CA ALA A 908 9.46 -37.24 1.79
C ALA A 908 7.99 -37.46 1.30
N ILE A 909 7.72 -37.17 0.01
CA ILE A 909 6.71 -37.84 -0.85
C ILE A 909 5.22 -37.43 -0.67
N GLU A 910 4.71 -36.71 -1.69
CA GLU A 910 3.54 -37.02 -2.55
C GLU A 910 2.15 -37.38 -1.93
N SER A 911 1.00 -37.09 -2.57
CA SER A 911 0.65 -36.22 -3.71
C SER A 911 -0.90 -36.15 -3.91
N THR A 912 -1.34 -35.39 -4.93
CA THR A 912 -2.54 -35.65 -5.77
C THR A 912 -3.95 -35.70 -5.13
N ASP A 913 -4.71 -34.64 -5.46
CA ASP A 913 -5.96 -34.70 -6.26
C ASP A 913 -7.38 -34.67 -5.64
N GLN A 914 -8.17 -33.77 -6.27
CA GLN A 914 -9.57 -33.90 -6.73
C GLN A 914 -10.78 -33.76 -5.78
N GLU A 915 -11.33 -32.55 -5.84
CA GLU A 915 -12.70 -32.24 -6.34
C GLU A 915 -13.98 -32.49 -5.50
N LYS A 916 -14.78 -31.40 -5.39
CA LYS A 916 -16.25 -31.33 -5.58
C LYS A 916 -17.14 -31.93 -4.44
N VAL A 917 -18.11 -31.23 -3.82
CA VAL A 917 -19.44 -30.71 -4.31
C VAL A 917 -20.50 -31.14 -3.25
N HIS A 918 -21.63 -30.46 -2.93
CA HIS A 918 -22.33 -29.31 -3.54
C HIS A 918 -23.33 -28.59 -2.57
N SER A 919 -23.54 -27.28 -2.84
CA SER A 919 -24.84 -26.57 -3.03
C SER A 919 -25.87 -26.22 -1.93
N LEU A 920 -26.44 -25.00 -2.10
CA LEU A 920 -27.64 -24.36 -1.48
C LEU A 920 -27.35 -23.52 -0.22
N GLY A 921 -27.77 -22.24 -0.11
CA GLY A 921 -28.57 -21.39 -1.00
C GLY A 921 -29.20 -20.11 -0.37
N LEU A 922 -29.29 -19.02 -1.12
CA LEU A 922 -30.34 -17.97 -0.94
C LEU A 922 -30.27 -17.02 0.30
N MET A 923 -29.71 -15.82 0.07
CA MET A 923 -30.37 -14.51 0.36
C MET A 923 -30.55 -14.07 1.84
N PRO A 924 -30.98 -12.83 2.19
CA PRO A 924 -31.60 -11.79 1.33
C PRO A 924 -31.03 -10.36 1.33
N SER A 925 -31.39 -9.66 0.23
CA SER A 925 -31.45 -8.20 0.00
C SER A 925 -32.57 -7.54 0.85
N PRO A 926 -32.74 -6.19 0.93
CA PRO A 926 -32.84 -5.21 -0.19
C PRO A 926 -31.93 -3.96 -0.01
N SER A 927 -31.55 -3.14 -1.01
CA SER A 927 -32.31 -2.08 -1.74
C SER A 927 -33.20 -1.17 -0.85
N SER A 928 -33.38 0.14 -1.08
CA SER A 928 -33.25 1.03 -2.26
C SER A 928 -32.78 2.46 -1.81
N ALA A 929 -32.79 3.59 -2.55
CA ALA A 929 -33.59 4.06 -3.70
C ALA A 929 -32.99 5.31 -4.45
N THR A 930 -33.73 5.77 -5.48
CA THR A 930 -33.99 7.15 -6.02
C THR A 930 -32.87 8.22 -6.15
N GLU A 931 -32.61 8.87 -7.30
CA GLU A 931 -33.41 9.83 -8.14
C GLU A 931 -33.41 11.30 -7.59
N SER A 932 -33.64 12.42 -8.32
CA SER A 932 -34.38 12.66 -9.58
C SER A 932 -34.06 14.03 -10.30
N THR A 933 -34.45 14.19 -11.59
CA THR A 933 -35.05 15.41 -12.28
C THR A 933 -34.28 16.75 -12.37
N ASP A 934 -34.63 17.80 -13.16
CA ASP A 934 -35.49 18.07 -14.37
C ASP A 934 -35.12 19.47 -14.98
N GLN A 935 -35.56 19.99 -16.15
CA GLN A 935 -35.86 19.50 -17.53
C GLN A 935 -36.31 20.72 -18.41
N GLY A 936 -35.86 20.86 -19.67
CA GLY A 936 -36.41 21.82 -20.68
C GLY A 936 -35.46 22.93 -21.22
N ASP A 937 -35.77 23.67 -22.31
CA ASP A 937 -36.92 23.61 -23.24
C ASP A 937 -36.74 24.42 -24.58
N MET A 938 -37.60 24.17 -25.60
CA MET A 938 -37.97 25.00 -26.79
C MET A 938 -36.94 25.24 -27.95
N GLN A 939 -37.27 25.50 -29.25
CA GLN A 939 -38.55 25.71 -30.01
C GLN A 939 -38.46 25.34 -31.55
N HIS A 940 -39.37 25.79 -32.46
CA HIS A 940 -39.79 25.10 -33.72
C HIS A 940 -39.68 25.78 -35.14
N SER A 941 -39.42 24.96 -36.20
CA SER A 941 -39.87 25.04 -37.65
C SER A 941 -39.18 26.04 -38.65
N SER A 942 -39.33 26.10 -40.01
CA SER A 942 -40.06 25.43 -41.16
C SER A 942 -39.19 25.46 -42.48
N SER A 943 -39.53 25.38 -43.81
CA SER A 943 -40.74 25.24 -44.70
C SER A 943 -40.42 24.94 -46.22
N SER A 944 -41.29 24.18 -46.94
CA SER A 944 -41.75 24.23 -48.39
C SER A 944 -40.93 23.87 -49.68
N ASN A 945 -41.60 23.06 -50.56
CA ASN A 945 -41.65 23.00 -52.07
C ASN A 945 -40.74 22.09 -52.97
N TRP A 946 -41.10 21.95 -54.28
CA TRP A 946 -40.88 20.79 -55.21
C TRP A 946 -40.54 21.17 -56.68
N LEU A 947 -40.27 20.18 -57.56
CA LEU A 947 -39.91 20.35 -59.00
C LEU A 947 -40.66 19.38 -59.96
N SER A 948 -41.75 19.82 -60.62
CA SER A 948 -42.48 19.15 -61.75
C SER A 948 -42.87 17.64 -61.58
N SER A 949 -43.21 16.94 -62.69
CA SER A 949 -42.84 15.52 -63.07
C SER A 949 -43.37 14.22 -62.36
N GLY A 950 -42.98 13.02 -62.90
CA GLY A 950 -43.35 11.59 -62.58
C GLY A 950 -42.28 10.56 -63.09
N THR A 951 -42.38 9.21 -63.32
CA THR A 951 -43.43 8.14 -63.36
C THR A 951 -42.80 6.69 -63.17
N SER A 952 -43.48 5.52 -63.38
CA SER A 952 -42.81 4.16 -63.30
C SER A 952 -43.53 2.84 -63.76
N LEU A 953 -42.74 1.74 -63.86
CA LEU A 953 -42.97 0.26 -63.67
C LEU A 953 -43.31 -0.73 -64.85
N SER A 954 -42.51 -1.81 -65.04
CA SER A 954 -42.93 -3.09 -65.72
C SER A 954 -41.97 -4.32 -65.66
N SER A 955 -40.64 -4.15 -65.68
CA SER A 955 -39.60 -5.12 -66.14
C SER A 955 -39.33 -6.41 -65.33
N LEU A 956 -40.21 -6.84 -64.43
CA LEU A 956 -39.76 -7.49 -63.18
C LEU A 956 -39.79 -9.04 -63.07
N ARG A 957 -40.35 -9.82 -64.01
CA ARG A 957 -40.78 -11.21 -63.68
C ARG A 957 -39.86 -12.40 -64.08
N VAL A 958 -38.82 -12.20 -64.90
CA VAL A 958 -38.28 -13.32 -65.72
C VAL A 958 -37.03 -14.03 -65.16
N SER A 959 -36.34 -13.49 -64.16
CA SER A 959 -34.92 -13.85 -63.90
C SER A 959 -34.61 -14.91 -62.83
N LEU A 960 -35.60 -15.55 -62.18
CA LEU A 960 -35.38 -16.23 -60.89
C LEU A 960 -35.40 -17.78 -60.92
N SER A 961 -34.27 -18.36 -60.50
CA SER A 961 -34.09 -19.75 -60.09
C SER A 961 -33.33 -19.83 -58.75
N GLU A 962 -33.79 -20.78 -57.92
CA GLU A 962 -33.29 -21.37 -56.66
C GLU A 962 -32.33 -20.57 -55.73
N ASN A 963 -32.58 -20.45 -54.42
CA ASN A 963 -33.80 -20.78 -53.66
C ASN A 963 -33.91 -19.96 -52.35
N PRO A 964 -34.21 -18.64 -52.41
CA PRO A 964 -35.29 -18.09 -51.60
C PRO A 964 -36.62 -18.43 -52.28
N HIS A 965 -37.65 -18.87 -51.55
CA HIS A 965 -38.94 -19.12 -52.20
C HIS A 965 -39.62 -17.79 -52.54
N ILE A 966 -39.73 -17.48 -53.84
CA ILE A 966 -40.81 -16.60 -54.28
C ILE A 966 -42.08 -17.43 -54.34
N TYR A 967 -42.93 -17.23 -53.34
CA TYR A 967 -44.27 -17.79 -53.31
C TYR A 967 -45.15 -17.03 -54.31
N ASP A 968 -46.04 -17.74 -54.99
CA ASP A 968 -47.11 -17.05 -55.72
C ASP A 968 -48.01 -16.34 -54.71
N ILE A 969 -48.51 -15.16 -55.06
CA ILE A 969 -49.45 -14.43 -54.19
C ILE A 969 -50.75 -15.21 -54.00
N THR A 970 -51.13 -16.06 -54.97
CA THR A 970 -52.26 -17.00 -54.89
C THR A 970 -52.03 -18.14 -53.90
N GLU A 971 -50.78 -18.58 -53.73
CA GLU A 971 -50.42 -19.59 -52.73
C GLU A 971 -50.50 -19.00 -51.30
N ILE A 972 -49.98 -17.78 -51.12
CA ILE A 972 -50.11 -17.06 -49.85
C ILE A 972 -51.58 -16.72 -49.57
N SER A 973 -52.36 -16.28 -50.57
CA SER A 973 -53.77 -15.94 -50.37
C SER A 973 -54.58 -17.19 -50.01
N ALA A 974 -54.37 -18.33 -50.67
CA ALA A 974 -55.00 -19.59 -50.29
C ALA A 974 -54.65 -20.01 -48.85
N ALA A 975 -53.38 -19.93 -48.44
CA ALA A 975 -52.93 -20.29 -47.09
C ALA A 975 -53.39 -19.31 -45.99
N THR A 976 -53.75 -18.07 -46.33
CA THR A 976 -54.19 -17.02 -45.39
C THR A 976 -55.69 -16.69 -45.48
N ASP A 977 -56.47 -17.55 -46.13
CA ASP A 977 -57.89 -17.35 -46.44
C ASP A 977 -58.16 -15.96 -47.07
N ASN A 978 -57.48 -15.68 -48.18
CA ASN A 978 -57.45 -14.40 -48.88
C ASN A 978 -57.12 -13.19 -47.98
N PHE A 979 -56.28 -13.41 -46.96
CA PHE A 979 -55.95 -12.46 -45.89
C PHE A 979 -57.13 -12.08 -44.97
N LEU A 980 -58.26 -12.80 -45.05
CA LEU A 980 -59.46 -12.62 -44.22
C LEU A 980 -59.35 -13.38 -42.89
N ALA A 981 -58.45 -14.36 -42.78
CA ALA A 981 -58.16 -15.06 -41.54
C ALA A 981 -57.79 -14.07 -40.42
N LYS A 982 -58.26 -14.35 -39.20
CA LYS A 982 -58.02 -13.50 -38.01
C LYS A 982 -56.53 -13.28 -37.79
N HIS A 983 -56.12 -12.02 -37.60
CA HIS A 983 -54.72 -11.66 -37.38
C HIS A 983 -54.12 -12.38 -36.17
N TYR A 984 -52.84 -12.76 -36.29
CA TYR A 984 -52.13 -13.46 -35.22
C TYR A 984 -51.69 -12.51 -34.08
N SER A 985 -51.48 -11.23 -34.38
CA SER A 985 -51.23 -10.19 -33.37
C SER A 985 -52.48 -9.34 -33.11
N SER A 986 -52.65 -8.92 -31.85
CA SER A 986 -53.64 -7.93 -31.42
C SER A 986 -53.30 -6.49 -31.82
N SER A 987 -52.06 -6.22 -32.29
CA SER A 987 -51.63 -4.86 -32.65
C SER A 987 -52.00 -4.49 -34.08
N ALA A 988 -52.82 -3.45 -34.24
CA ALA A 988 -53.34 -2.99 -35.52
C ALA A 988 -52.28 -2.40 -36.48
N SER A 989 -51.02 -2.24 -36.07
CA SER A 989 -49.98 -1.54 -36.84
C SER A 989 -49.33 -2.38 -37.94
N THR A 990 -49.47 -3.70 -37.95
CA THR A 990 -48.78 -4.56 -38.94
C THR A 990 -49.53 -5.87 -39.17
N ALA A 991 -50.19 -5.99 -40.33
CA ALA A 991 -51.03 -7.13 -40.65
C ALA A 991 -50.19 -8.42 -40.79
N CYS A 992 -50.49 -9.40 -39.94
CA CYS A 992 -49.80 -10.68 -39.88
C CYS A 992 -50.76 -11.87 -39.68
N TRP A 993 -50.40 -13.01 -40.25
CA TRP A 993 -51.19 -14.24 -40.24
C TRP A 993 -50.28 -15.44 -39.95
N ARG A 994 -50.72 -16.36 -39.09
CA ARG A 994 -50.10 -17.68 -38.92
C ARG A 994 -50.77 -18.66 -39.89
N CYS A 995 -50.01 -19.32 -40.74
CA CYS A 995 -50.53 -20.28 -41.71
C CYS A 995 -49.56 -21.43 -42.00
N ASN A 996 -50.08 -22.51 -42.56
CA ASN A 996 -49.26 -23.61 -43.07
C ASN A 996 -48.94 -23.37 -44.56
N LEU A 997 -47.67 -23.20 -44.89
CA LEU A 997 -47.18 -23.05 -46.26
C LEU A 997 -46.21 -24.20 -46.57
N ARG A 998 -46.55 -25.00 -47.60
CA ARG A 998 -45.78 -26.17 -48.05
C ARG A 998 -45.41 -27.15 -46.93
N GLY A 999 -46.31 -27.37 -45.97
CA GLY A 999 -46.12 -28.27 -44.82
C GLY A 999 -45.42 -27.63 -43.61
N ARG A 1000 -45.01 -26.36 -43.68
CA ARG A 1000 -44.32 -25.64 -42.58
C ARG A 1000 -45.27 -24.67 -41.89
N ASN A 1001 -45.15 -24.55 -40.56
CA ASN A 1001 -45.86 -23.54 -39.76
C ASN A 1001 -45.12 -22.20 -39.89
N THR A 1002 -45.80 -21.15 -40.35
CA THR A 1002 -45.17 -19.88 -40.76
C THR A 1002 -45.95 -18.65 -40.31
N ILE A 1003 -45.28 -17.50 -40.23
CA ILE A 1003 -45.91 -16.19 -40.09
C ILE A 1003 -45.68 -15.39 -41.38
N VAL A 1004 -46.76 -14.91 -41.98
CA VAL A 1004 -46.72 -13.99 -43.14
C VAL A 1004 -46.97 -12.56 -42.66
N PHE A 1005 -46.08 -11.63 -43.02
CA PHE A 1005 -46.24 -10.19 -42.80
C PHE A 1005 -46.42 -9.46 -44.14
N ARG A 1006 -47.45 -8.63 -44.28
CA ARG A 1006 -47.68 -7.82 -45.48
C ARG A 1006 -47.25 -6.36 -45.26
N ARG A 1007 -46.25 -5.89 -46.01
CA ARG A 1007 -45.69 -4.52 -45.93
C ARG A 1007 -45.72 -3.81 -47.29
N LYS A 1008 -45.51 -2.48 -47.30
CA LYS A 1008 -45.38 -1.65 -48.50
C LYS A 1008 -43.91 -1.46 -48.87
N PHE A 1009 -43.60 -1.38 -50.15
CA PHE A 1009 -42.30 -0.86 -50.61
C PHE A 1009 -42.23 0.65 -50.35
N ARG A 1010 -41.14 1.13 -49.73
CA ARG A 1010 -40.82 2.56 -49.64
C ARG A 1010 -40.24 3.10 -50.94
N ARG A 1011 -39.34 2.33 -51.54
CA ARG A 1011 -38.63 2.62 -52.78
C ARG A 1011 -38.75 1.43 -53.71
N LYS A 1012 -38.79 1.69 -55.01
CA LYS A 1012 -39.00 0.67 -56.04
C LYS A 1012 -37.68 -0.06 -56.34
N ILE A 1013 -37.45 -1.16 -55.64
CA ILE A 1013 -36.32 -2.07 -55.89
C ILE A 1013 -36.54 -2.81 -57.22
N GLU A 1014 -35.51 -2.91 -58.06
CA GLU A 1014 -35.57 -3.77 -59.25
C GLU A 1014 -35.46 -5.24 -58.85
N THR A 1015 -36.19 -6.14 -59.49
CA THR A 1015 -36.31 -7.52 -59.00
C THR A 1015 -35.03 -8.33 -59.10
N ASN A 1016 -34.05 -7.92 -59.90
CA ASN A 1016 -32.72 -8.54 -59.87
C ASN A 1016 -32.00 -8.23 -58.55
N GLN A 1017 -32.09 -7.00 -58.04
CA GLN A 1017 -31.61 -6.65 -56.69
C GLN A 1017 -32.48 -7.28 -55.58
N LEU A 1018 -33.81 -7.34 -55.76
CA LEU A 1018 -34.70 -7.99 -54.78
C LEU A 1018 -34.43 -9.50 -54.68
N ARG A 1019 -34.22 -10.18 -55.83
CA ARG A 1019 -33.76 -11.57 -55.98
C ARG A 1019 -32.47 -11.79 -55.21
N GLU A 1020 -31.48 -10.94 -55.46
CA GLU A 1020 -30.15 -11.04 -54.86
C GLU A 1020 -30.23 -10.89 -53.33
N ARG A 1021 -30.82 -9.79 -52.83
CA ARG A 1021 -31.01 -9.55 -51.40
C ARG A 1021 -31.80 -10.67 -50.72
N LEU A 1022 -32.91 -11.15 -51.31
CA LEU A 1022 -33.65 -12.31 -50.80
C LEU A 1022 -32.77 -13.56 -50.71
N SER A 1023 -31.95 -13.81 -51.73
CA SER A 1023 -31.15 -15.03 -51.83
C SER A 1023 -30.09 -15.15 -50.75
N VAL A 1024 -29.59 -14.04 -50.20
CA VAL A 1024 -28.61 -14.07 -49.11
C VAL A 1024 -29.28 -13.97 -47.74
N ILE A 1025 -30.29 -13.11 -47.58
CA ILE A 1025 -31.05 -12.99 -46.32
C ILE A 1025 -31.70 -14.33 -45.91
N CYS A 1026 -32.28 -15.08 -46.86
CA CYS A 1026 -32.85 -16.40 -46.58
C CYS A 1026 -31.81 -17.52 -46.32
N ARG A 1027 -30.51 -17.24 -46.50
CA ARG A 1027 -29.37 -18.13 -46.18
C ARG A 1027 -28.67 -17.78 -44.85
N SER A 1028 -28.91 -16.60 -44.28
CA SER A 1028 -28.32 -16.19 -43.00
C SER A 1028 -29.07 -16.84 -41.81
N HIS A 1029 -28.34 -17.49 -40.90
CA HIS A 1029 -28.90 -18.28 -39.79
C HIS A 1029 -28.14 -17.98 -38.49
N HIS A 1030 -28.87 -17.68 -37.41
CA HIS A 1030 -28.31 -17.41 -36.09
C HIS A 1030 -29.32 -17.82 -35.01
N GLY A 1031 -28.84 -18.23 -33.82
CA GLY A 1031 -29.71 -18.72 -32.74
C GLY A 1031 -30.79 -17.72 -32.32
N SER A 1032 -30.39 -16.46 -32.19
CA SER A 1032 -31.22 -15.32 -31.74
C SER A 1032 -32.00 -14.60 -32.85
N ILE A 1033 -32.20 -15.20 -34.03
CA ILE A 1033 -32.90 -14.56 -35.16
C ILE A 1033 -33.97 -15.52 -35.71
N ILE A 1034 -35.15 -14.99 -36.04
CA ILE A 1034 -36.21 -15.77 -36.69
C ILE A 1034 -35.98 -15.78 -38.21
N ARG A 1035 -35.91 -17.00 -38.77
CA ARG A 1035 -35.54 -17.27 -40.15
C ARG A 1035 -36.57 -16.72 -41.16
N LEU A 1036 -36.11 -15.97 -42.15
CA LEU A 1036 -36.88 -15.66 -43.36
C LEU A 1036 -36.84 -16.87 -44.31
N LEU A 1037 -38.01 -17.32 -44.78
CA LEU A 1037 -38.18 -18.48 -45.66
C LEU A 1037 -38.38 -18.08 -47.13
N GLY A 1038 -38.88 -16.86 -47.38
CA GLY A 1038 -39.15 -16.34 -48.71
C GLY A 1038 -40.06 -15.12 -48.70
N ALA A 1039 -40.48 -14.68 -49.89
CA ALA A 1039 -41.32 -13.49 -50.04
C ALA A 1039 -42.15 -13.50 -51.34
N SER A 1040 -43.19 -12.66 -51.42
CA SER A 1040 -43.99 -12.48 -52.64
C SER A 1040 -44.23 -10.98 -52.91
N PRO A 1041 -43.67 -10.40 -53.99
CA PRO A 1041 -43.91 -9.01 -54.38
C PRO A 1041 -45.22 -8.87 -55.18
N PHE A 1042 -46.13 -8.01 -54.72
CA PHE A 1042 -47.44 -7.78 -55.31
C PHE A 1042 -47.79 -6.28 -55.37
N GLY A 1043 -47.67 -5.68 -56.55
CA GLY A 1043 -47.89 -4.24 -56.75
C GLY A 1043 -46.94 -3.39 -55.89
N HIS A 1044 -47.50 -2.48 -55.09
CA HIS A 1044 -46.74 -1.67 -54.13
C HIS A 1044 -46.45 -2.38 -52.78
N HIS A 1045 -46.74 -3.69 -52.67
CA HIS A 1045 -46.57 -4.46 -51.44
C HIS A 1045 -45.61 -5.64 -51.61
N ILE A 1046 -45.06 -6.10 -50.49
CA ILE A 1046 -44.33 -7.36 -50.36
C ILE A 1046 -44.88 -8.14 -49.16
N CYS A 1047 -45.13 -9.43 -49.36
CA CYS A 1047 -45.40 -10.37 -48.28
C CYS A 1047 -44.08 -11.06 -47.91
N LEU A 1048 -43.67 -11.00 -46.65
CA LEU A 1048 -42.48 -11.67 -46.12
C LEU A 1048 -42.92 -12.88 -45.29
N VAL A 1049 -42.34 -14.05 -45.54
CA VAL A 1049 -42.72 -15.32 -44.90
C VAL A 1049 -41.60 -15.78 -43.96
N TYR A 1050 -41.89 -15.82 -42.67
CA TYR A 1050 -40.96 -16.22 -41.61
C TYR A 1050 -41.37 -17.55 -40.98
N GLU A 1051 -40.39 -18.23 -40.37
CA GLU A 1051 -40.60 -19.38 -39.51
C GLU A 1051 -41.43 -19.02 -38.25
N PHE A 1052 -42.33 -19.90 -37.84
CA PHE A 1052 -43.10 -19.72 -36.60
C PHE A 1052 -42.36 -20.32 -35.40
N ILE A 1053 -42.23 -19.55 -34.31
CA ILE A 1053 -41.60 -19.96 -33.04
C ILE A 1053 -42.62 -19.84 -31.91
N GLU A 1054 -42.63 -20.81 -30.99
CA GLU A 1054 -43.49 -20.82 -29.81
C GLU A 1054 -42.82 -20.08 -28.64
N GLY A 1055 -43.53 -19.09 -28.10
CA GLY A 1055 -43.03 -18.14 -27.12
C GLY A 1055 -43.92 -16.89 -27.04
N ALA A 1056 -43.66 -16.03 -26.06
CA ALA A 1056 -44.32 -14.74 -25.88
C ALA A 1056 -43.43 -13.59 -26.37
N ASN A 1057 -43.99 -12.40 -26.63
CA ASN A 1057 -43.15 -11.25 -26.96
C ASN A 1057 -42.60 -10.59 -25.68
N LEU A 1058 -41.44 -9.93 -25.78
CA LEU A 1058 -40.73 -9.39 -24.62
C LEU A 1058 -41.53 -8.34 -23.84
N ALA A 1059 -42.41 -7.57 -24.50
CA ALA A 1059 -43.24 -6.58 -23.82
C ALA A 1059 -44.24 -7.26 -22.86
N ASP A 1060 -44.94 -8.31 -23.31
CA ASP A 1060 -45.86 -9.09 -22.46
C ASP A 1060 -45.11 -9.88 -21.36
N CYS A 1061 -43.86 -10.30 -21.61
CA CYS A 1061 -43.03 -10.97 -20.62
C CYS A 1061 -42.59 -10.03 -19.48
N LEU A 1062 -42.28 -8.78 -19.81
CA LEU A 1062 -41.92 -7.73 -18.86
C LEU A 1062 -43.15 -7.16 -18.13
N ARG A 1063 -44.29 -7.01 -18.81
CA ARG A 1063 -45.49 -6.31 -18.34
C ARG A 1063 -46.75 -7.16 -18.53
N ASN A 1064 -47.12 -7.93 -17.52
CA ASN A 1064 -48.35 -8.72 -17.56
C ASN A 1064 -49.60 -7.83 -17.36
N SER A 1065 -50.35 -7.62 -18.45
CA SER A 1065 -51.56 -6.78 -18.47
C SER A 1065 -52.70 -7.23 -17.56
N ARG A 1066 -52.65 -8.45 -16.98
CA ARG A 1066 -53.63 -8.97 -16.01
C ARG A 1066 -53.15 -8.93 -14.56
N ASN A 1067 -51.84 -8.85 -14.33
CA ASN A 1067 -51.25 -8.66 -13.00
C ASN A 1067 -49.96 -7.84 -13.14
N PRO A 1068 -50.03 -6.49 -13.03
CA PRO A 1068 -48.87 -5.62 -13.26
C PRO A 1068 -47.66 -5.90 -12.37
N ASN A 1069 -47.87 -6.54 -11.21
CA ASN A 1069 -46.82 -6.86 -10.24
C ASN A 1069 -46.14 -8.21 -10.53
N PHE A 1070 -46.51 -8.93 -11.59
CA PHE A 1070 -45.97 -10.23 -11.94
C PHE A 1070 -45.36 -10.24 -13.35
N THR A 1071 -44.06 -10.52 -13.42
CA THR A 1071 -43.29 -10.72 -14.65
C THR A 1071 -42.65 -12.11 -14.62
N VAL A 1072 -42.70 -12.82 -15.74
CA VAL A 1072 -42.05 -14.14 -15.87
C VAL A 1072 -40.52 -13.96 -15.85
N LEU A 1073 -40.03 -12.81 -16.32
CA LEU A 1073 -38.65 -12.37 -16.24
C LEU A 1073 -38.35 -11.75 -14.87
N SER A 1074 -38.54 -12.52 -13.81
CA SER A 1074 -38.35 -12.08 -12.42
C SER A 1074 -36.89 -11.99 -11.97
N THR A 1075 -35.97 -12.64 -12.68
CA THR A 1075 -34.52 -12.64 -12.33
C THR A 1075 -33.70 -11.76 -13.26
N TRP A 1076 -32.61 -11.19 -12.73
CA TRP A 1076 -31.65 -10.43 -13.54
C TRP A 1076 -30.90 -11.31 -14.54
N MET A 1077 -30.61 -12.57 -14.21
CA MET A 1077 -29.96 -13.51 -15.14
C MET A 1077 -30.80 -13.77 -16.39
N SER A 1078 -32.13 -13.95 -16.25
CA SER A 1078 -33.03 -14.09 -17.40
C SER A 1078 -33.05 -12.85 -18.29
N ARG A 1079 -33.02 -11.65 -17.69
CA ARG A 1079 -32.99 -10.36 -18.40
C ARG A 1079 -31.65 -10.13 -19.12
N MET A 1080 -30.54 -10.52 -18.49
CA MET A 1080 -29.21 -10.47 -19.09
C MET A 1080 -29.03 -11.52 -20.19
N GLN A 1081 -29.58 -12.74 -20.06
CA GLN A 1081 -29.56 -13.71 -21.16
C GLN A 1081 -30.29 -13.16 -22.39
N ILE A 1082 -31.45 -12.50 -22.20
CA ILE A 1082 -32.18 -11.83 -23.28
C ILE A 1082 -31.33 -10.70 -23.89
N ALA A 1083 -30.68 -9.87 -23.06
CA ALA A 1083 -29.77 -8.82 -23.54
C ALA A 1083 -28.60 -9.38 -24.37
N THR A 1084 -27.96 -10.45 -23.89
CA THR A 1084 -26.84 -11.14 -24.57
C THR A 1084 -27.27 -11.81 -25.86
N ASP A 1085 -28.41 -12.52 -25.86
CA ASP A 1085 -28.97 -13.14 -27.07
C ASP A 1085 -29.27 -12.09 -28.14
N LEU A 1086 -29.85 -10.95 -27.74
CA LEU A 1086 -30.14 -9.83 -28.63
C LEU A 1086 -28.87 -9.14 -29.14
N ALA A 1087 -27.84 -8.97 -28.29
CA ALA A 1087 -26.55 -8.43 -28.68
C ALA A 1087 -25.86 -9.34 -29.72
N HIS A 1088 -25.81 -10.65 -29.48
CA HIS A 1088 -25.28 -11.63 -30.44
C HIS A 1088 -26.12 -11.67 -31.73
N GLY A 1089 -27.44 -11.54 -31.62
CA GLY A 1089 -28.34 -11.41 -32.77
C GLY A 1089 -28.01 -10.18 -33.60
N LEU A 1090 -27.80 -9.02 -32.96
CA LEU A 1090 -27.54 -7.76 -33.66
C LEU A 1090 -26.13 -7.66 -34.24
N ASP A 1091 -25.11 -8.12 -33.50
CA ASP A 1091 -23.75 -8.30 -34.03
C ASP A 1091 -23.73 -9.27 -35.22
N TYR A 1092 -24.50 -10.37 -35.17
CA TYR A 1092 -24.63 -11.23 -36.34
C TYR A 1092 -25.22 -10.49 -37.54
N ILE A 1093 -26.31 -9.74 -37.35
CA ILE A 1093 -26.96 -8.93 -38.38
C ILE A 1093 -25.95 -7.94 -39.00
N HIS A 1094 -25.22 -7.20 -38.17
CA HIS A 1094 -24.34 -6.12 -38.59
C HIS A 1094 -23.02 -6.60 -39.21
N ASN A 1095 -22.42 -7.65 -38.65
CA ASN A 1095 -21.01 -8.02 -38.88
C ASN A 1095 -20.80 -9.43 -39.43
N LYS A 1096 -21.73 -10.39 -39.20
CA LYS A 1096 -21.50 -11.84 -39.47
C LYS A 1096 -22.52 -12.49 -40.42
N THR A 1097 -23.37 -11.69 -41.07
CA THR A 1097 -24.34 -12.15 -42.09
C THR A 1097 -23.70 -12.66 -43.40
N GLY A 1098 -22.35 -12.63 -43.53
CA GLY A 1098 -21.62 -13.08 -44.72
C GLY A 1098 -21.76 -12.15 -45.94
N LEU A 1099 -22.26 -10.94 -45.73
CA LEU A 1099 -22.61 -9.97 -46.78
C LEU A 1099 -21.57 -8.86 -46.88
N LYS A 1100 -21.21 -8.49 -48.11
CA LYS A 1100 -20.43 -7.27 -48.41
C LYS A 1100 -21.30 -5.99 -48.38
N ILE A 1101 -22.37 -6.00 -47.58
CA ILE A 1101 -23.37 -4.93 -47.46
C ILE A 1101 -23.68 -4.78 -45.98
N SER A 1102 -23.62 -3.55 -45.47
CA SER A 1102 -24.01 -3.21 -44.10
C SER A 1102 -25.52 -3.38 -43.93
N ILE A 1103 -25.96 -4.52 -43.37
CA ILE A 1103 -27.36 -4.72 -43.01
C ILE A 1103 -27.67 -3.89 -41.75
N VAL A 1104 -28.85 -3.26 -41.79
CA VAL A 1104 -29.48 -2.47 -40.72
C VAL A 1104 -30.87 -3.03 -40.48
N HIS A 1105 -31.23 -3.38 -39.25
CA HIS A 1105 -32.48 -4.07 -38.92
C HIS A 1105 -33.72 -3.17 -38.98
N ASN A 1106 -33.61 -1.92 -38.50
CA ASN A 1106 -34.63 -0.87 -38.43
C ASN A 1106 -35.92 -1.19 -37.61
N HIS A 1107 -36.11 -2.42 -37.11
CA HIS A 1107 -37.35 -2.86 -36.45
C HIS A 1107 -37.14 -3.44 -35.05
N ILE A 1108 -36.02 -3.15 -34.38
CA ILE A 1108 -35.74 -3.52 -32.98
C ILE A 1108 -36.67 -2.77 -32.01
N LYS A 1109 -37.35 -3.52 -31.13
CA LYS A 1109 -38.21 -3.07 -30.01
C LYS A 1109 -38.71 -4.30 -29.24
N SER A 1110 -39.18 -4.16 -28.00
CA SER A 1110 -39.70 -5.30 -27.18
C SER A 1110 -40.81 -6.11 -27.87
N SER A 1111 -41.73 -5.46 -28.59
CA SER A 1111 -42.78 -6.16 -29.37
C SER A 1111 -42.31 -6.79 -30.69
N SER A 1112 -41.03 -6.65 -31.06
CA SER A 1112 -40.38 -7.37 -32.19
C SER A 1112 -39.50 -8.54 -31.71
N ILE A 1113 -39.49 -8.85 -30.41
CA ILE A 1113 -38.61 -9.83 -29.79
C ILE A 1113 -39.47 -10.93 -29.17
N ILE A 1114 -39.20 -12.19 -29.52
CA ILE A 1114 -39.87 -13.36 -28.96
C ILE A 1114 -38.95 -14.01 -27.93
N VAL A 1115 -39.47 -14.24 -26.72
CA VAL A 1115 -38.81 -14.97 -25.64
C VAL A 1115 -39.38 -16.38 -25.63
N THR A 1116 -38.49 -17.37 -25.57
CA THR A 1116 -38.84 -18.81 -25.66
C THR A 1116 -38.66 -19.50 -24.30
N GLU A 1117 -39.64 -20.34 -23.92
CA GLU A 1117 -39.58 -21.12 -22.68
C GLU A 1117 -39.02 -22.53 -22.95
N PRO A 1118 -38.36 -23.20 -21.98
CA PRO A 1118 -38.18 -22.78 -20.58
C PRO A 1118 -36.92 -21.96 -20.30
N SER A 1119 -36.02 -21.74 -21.27
CA SER A 1119 -34.70 -21.15 -21.04
C SER A 1119 -34.61 -19.63 -21.16
N PHE A 1120 -35.71 -18.96 -21.54
CA PHE A 1120 -35.82 -17.51 -21.78
C PHE A 1120 -34.95 -16.97 -22.93
N ASN A 1121 -34.56 -17.82 -23.88
CA ASN A 1121 -33.76 -17.38 -25.02
C ASN A 1121 -34.55 -16.41 -25.91
N ALA A 1122 -33.91 -15.34 -26.37
CA ALA A 1122 -34.53 -14.27 -27.14
C ALA A 1122 -34.27 -14.39 -28.64
N LYS A 1123 -35.29 -14.13 -29.47
CA LYS A 1123 -35.17 -14.10 -30.93
C LYS A 1123 -35.76 -12.85 -31.56
N ILE A 1124 -35.00 -12.26 -32.48
CA ILE A 1124 -35.34 -11.05 -33.22
C ILE A 1124 -36.24 -11.40 -34.42
N CYS A 1125 -37.45 -10.84 -34.48
CA CYS A 1125 -38.32 -10.86 -35.66
C CYS A 1125 -37.86 -9.87 -36.73
N HIS A 1126 -38.43 -9.96 -37.94
CA HIS A 1126 -38.27 -8.98 -39.03
C HIS A 1126 -36.88 -8.83 -39.66
N PHE A 1127 -35.92 -9.69 -39.37
CA PHE A 1127 -34.60 -9.67 -40.03
C PHE A 1127 -34.72 -9.62 -41.56
N GLY A 1128 -33.98 -8.68 -42.20
CA GLY A 1128 -34.01 -8.41 -43.63
C GLY A 1128 -35.19 -7.57 -44.15
N THR A 1129 -36.16 -7.20 -43.30
CA THR A 1129 -37.36 -6.47 -43.74
C THR A 1129 -37.01 -5.11 -44.37
N SER A 1130 -36.11 -4.36 -43.77
CA SER A 1130 -35.65 -3.04 -44.22
C SER A 1130 -34.99 -3.09 -45.60
N GLN A 1131 -34.08 -4.03 -45.84
CA GLN A 1131 -33.39 -4.22 -47.13
C GLN A 1131 -34.37 -4.62 -48.25
N LEU A 1132 -35.42 -5.37 -47.91
CA LEU A 1132 -36.41 -5.91 -48.86
C LEU A 1132 -37.61 -4.98 -49.09
N CYS A 1133 -37.94 -4.10 -48.14
CA CYS A 1133 -38.94 -3.04 -48.32
C CYS A 1133 -38.33 -1.73 -48.89
N GLY A 1134 -37.01 -1.63 -48.97
CA GLY A 1134 -36.30 -0.48 -49.56
C GLY A 1134 -36.16 0.69 -48.59
N GLU A 1135 -35.83 0.40 -47.33
CA GLU A 1135 -35.80 1.38 -46.23
C GLU A 1135 -34.41 1.96 -45.92
N THR A 1136 -33.35 1.48 -46.59
CA THR A 1136 -31.95 1.88 -46.39
C THR A 1136 -31.37 2.55 -47.64
N ASP A 1137 -30.44 3.50 -47.44
CA ASP A 1137 -29.59 4.09 -48.48
C ASP A 1137 -28.21 3.41 -48.49
N GLU A 1138 -27.65 3.17 -49.68
CA GLU A 1138 -26.34 2.50 -49.86
C GLU A 1138 -25.23 3.44 -50.39
N ASN A 1139 -25.52 4.74 -50.58
CA ASN A 1139 -24.57 5.72 -51.14
C ASN A 1139 -24.24 6.85 -50.15
N GLU A 1140 -22.98 7.30 -50.18
CA GLU A 1140 -22.40 8.42 -49.42
C GLU A 1140 -22.28 8.27 -47.88
N ILE A 1141 -21.27 7.50 -47.43
CA ILE A 1141 -20.46 7.90 -46.27
C ILE A 1141 -19.14 8.49 -46.78
N GLY A 1142 -19.10 9.81 -46.85
CA GLY A 1142 -17.96 10.62 -47.32
C GLY A 1142 -18.46 11.92 -47.97
N LYS A 1143 -17.78 13.06 -47.87
CA LYS A 1143 -16.41 13.29 -47.38
C LYS A 1143 -16.30 14.63 -46.64
N GLY A 1144 -15.69 14.63 -45.47
CA GLY A 1144 -14.99 15.82 -44.97
C GLY A 1144 -13.66 15.97 -45.71
N LYS A 1145 -13.60 16.76 -46.79
CA LYS A 1145 -12.34 16.98 -47.52
C LYS A 1145 -11.41 17.92 -46.75
N LYS A 1146 -10.34 17.38 -46.16
CA LYS A 1146 -9.00 17.95 -46.43
C LYS A 1146 -8.51 17.37 -47.77
N ALA A 1147 -7.76 18.16 -48.52
CA ALA A 1147 -7.30 17.80 -49.87
C ALA A 1147 -6.08 16.85 -49.84
N GLU A 1148 -5.78 16.24 -50.98
CA GLU A 1148 -4.69 15.29 -51.14
C GLU A 1148 -3.31 15.91 -50.85
N ALA A 1149 -2.46 15.19 -50.11
CA ALA A 1149 -1.01 15.25 -50.26
C ALA A 1149 -0.56 14.00 -51.05
N ARG A 1150 0.51 14.12 -51.84
CA ARG A 1150 0.83 13.19 -52.94
C ARG A 1150 1.55 11.91 -52.52
N GLU A 1151 1.56 10.96 -53.46
CA GLU A 1151 2.19 9.65 -53.38
C GLU A 1151 3.70 9.69 -53.14
N ILE A 1152 4.17 8.65 -52.45
CA ILE A 1152 5.16 7.69 -52.98
C ILE A 1152 4.51 6.31 -52.64
N VAL A 1153 4.42 5.27 -53.48
CA VAL A 1153 5.39 4.69 -54.44
C VAL A 1153 4.67 4.00 -55.63
N GLU A 1154 5.13 4.34 -56.86
CA GLU A 1154 5.21 3.57 -58.13
C GLU A 1154 4.09 2.63 -58.68
N VAL A 1155 3.73 2.88 -59.96
CA VAL A 1155 3.40 1.91 -61.07
C VAL A 1155 2.05 1.14 -60.95
N ASP A 1156 1.18 1.01 -61.98
CA ASP A 1156 1.36 0.96 -63.45
C ASP A 1156 0.25 1.69 -64.29
N GLU A 1157 0.25 1.55 -65.62
CA GLU A 1157 -0.47 2.37 -66.62
C GLU A 1157 -2.02 2.16 -66.83
N ARG A 1158 -2.71 3.29 -67.15
CA ARG A 1158 -3.96 3.51 -67.99
C ARG A 1158 -5.42 3.52 -67.41
N SER A 1159 -6.12 4.63 -67.73
CA SER A 1159 -7.56 4.86 -68.12
C SER A 1159 -8.76 5.08 -67.13
N GLU A 1160 -9.15 6.38 -66.98
CA GLU A 1160 -10.48 7.08 -67.14
C GLU A 1160 -11.79 6.91 -66.25
N ASP A 1161 -12.26 8.07 -65.69
CA ASP A 1161 -13.64 8.70 -65.75
C ASP A 1161 -14.77 8.77 -64.64
N LYS A 1162 -15.03 10.02 -64.15
CA LYS A 1162 -16.29 10.84 -63.88
C LYS A 1162 -17.52 10.50 -62.93
N LEU A 1163 -17.72 11.42 -61.93
CA LEU A 1163 -18.94 12.21 -61.49
C LEU A 1163 -20.02 11.73 -60.43
N THR A 1164 -21.19 12.42 -60.30
CA THR A 1164 -21.72 12.97 -58.98
C THR A 1164 -23.22 13.45 -58.80
N ARG A 1165 -23.71 13.61 -57.53
CA ARG A 1165 -24.62 14.67 -56.89
C ARG A 1165 -26.18 14.53 -56.63
N SER A 1166 -26.60 14.80 -55.36
CA SER A 1166 -27.76 15.63 -54.85
C SER A 1166 -29.13 15.04 -54.34
N TYR A 1167 -30.03 15.87 -53.75
CA TYR A 1167 -30.85 15.64 -52.52
C TYR A 1167 -32.41 15.87 -52.58
N SER A 1168 -33.12 15.43 -51.51
CA SER A 1168 -34.41 15.93 -50.92
C SER A 1168 -35.79 15.34 -51.31
N GLY A 1169 -36.57 14.87 -50.31
CA GLY A 1169 -38.01 14.56 -50.46
C GLY A 1169 -38.73 13.80 -49.32
N LYS A 1170 -39.52 14.52 -48.51
CA LYS A 1170 -40.61 14.06 -47.59
C LYS A 1170 -40.55 12.60 -47.06
N MET A 1171 -39.72 12.36 -46.05
CA MET A 1171 -39.51 11.02 -45.46
C MET A 1171 -40.57 10.69 -44.39
N GLN A 1172 -41.31 9.59 -44.56
CA GLN A 1172 -42.09 8.99 -43.48
C GLN A 1172 -41.17 8.16 -42.58
N PHE A 1173 -41.00 8.55 -41.32
CA PHE A 1173 -40.30 7.71 -40.35
C PHE A 1173 -41.15 6.49 -39.99
N ALA A 1174 -40.57 5.30 -40.02
CA ALA A 1174 -41.19 4.09 -39.47
C ALA A 1174 -40.18 3.35 -38.61
N GLY A 1175 -40.34 3.53 -37.31
CA GLY A 1175 -39.79 2.72 -36.23
C GLY A 1175 -40.79 2.73 -35.08
N GLY A 1176 -40.51 2.01 -33.99
CA GLY A 1176 -41.35 2.10 -32.79
C GLY A 1176 -41.24 3.50 -32.16
N ARG A 1177 -42.36 4.12 -31.80
CA ARG A 1177 -42.33 5.30 -30.91
C ARG A 1177 -41.61 4.92 -29.61
N GLY A 1178 -40.51 5.61 -29.31
CA GLY A 1178 -39.59 5.29 -28.21
C GLY A 1178 -38.23 4.77 -28.65
N TYR A 1179 -38.14 4.09 -29.81
CA TYR A 1179 -36.95 3.33 -30.25
C TYR A 1179 -36.21 3.95 -31.44
N MET A 1180 -36.77 4.99 -32.06
CA MET A 1180 -36.12 5.67 -33.18
C MET A 1180 -34.95 6.53 -32.68
N SER A 1181 -33.75 6.28 -33.20
CA SER A 1181 -32.56 7.03 -32.82
C SER A 1181 -32.58 8.49 -33.29
N PRO A 1182 -31.82 9.39 -32.68
CA PRO A 1182 -31.83 10.82 -33.01
C PRO A 1182 -31.34 11.04 -34.45
N GLU A 1183 -30.28 10.34 -34.87
CA GLU A 1183 -29.75 10.46 -36.23
C GLU A 1183 -30.66 9.80 -37.28
N PHE A 1184 -31.46 8.78 -36.92
CA PHE A 1184 -32.52 8.29 -37.82
C PHE A 1184 -33.69 9.27 -37.92
N GLN A 1185 -34.07 9.94 -36.82
CA GLN A 1185 -35.09 11.00 -36.84
C GLN A 1185 -34.63 12.25 -37.63
N ALA A 1186 -33.34 12.60 -37.57
CA ALA A 1186 -32.78 13.76 -38.25
C ALA A 1186 -32.45 13.50 -39.74
N SER A 1187 -31.81 12.37 -40.07
CA SER A 1187 -31.39 12.05 -41.44
C SER A 1187 -32.42 11.25 -42.24
N GLY A 1188 -33.31 10.52 -41.56
CA GLY A 1188 -34.21 9.54 -42.18
C GLY A 1188 -33.52 8.30 -42.75
N VAL A 1189 -32.20 8.17 -42.63
CA VAL A 1189 -31.42 7.01 -43.07
C VAL A 1189 -31.15 6.12 -41.86
N ALA A 1190 -31.70 4.91 -41.86
CA ALA A 1190 -31.43 3.94 -40.80
C ALA A 1190 -29.99 3.42 -40.96
N THR A 1191 -29.19 3.51 -39.90
CA THR A 1191 -27.81 3.01 -39.84
C THR A 1191 -27.66 1.90 -38.80
N GLN A 1192 -26.55 1.17 -38.80
CA GLN A 1192 -26.28 0.17 -37.75
C GLN A 1192 -26.27 0.80 -36.34
N LYS A 1193 -25.81 2.04 -36.21
CA LYS A 1193 -25.87 2.80 -34.94
C LYS A 1193 -27.32 3.06 -34.50
N SER A 1194 -28.23 3.22 -35.45
CA SER A 1194 -29.67 3.40 -35.20
C SER A 1194 -30.30 2.15 -34.58
N ASP A 1195 -29.85 0.95 -35.00
CA ASP A 1195 -30.25 -0.30 -34.33
C ASP A 1195 -29.63 -0.45 -32.95
N VAL A 1196 -28.36 -0.05 -32.77
CA VAL A 1196 -27.68 -0.10 -31.46
C VAL A 1196 -28.37 0.82 -30.45
N TYR A 1197 -28.83 2.00 -30.88
CA TYR A 1197 -29.69 2.87 -30.07
C TYR A 1197 -31.03 2.20 -29.74
N ALA A 1198 -31.73 1.63 -30.74
CA ALA A 1198 -33.00 0.94 -30.54
C ALA A 1198 -32.86 -0.28 -29.59
N PHE A 1199 -31.73 -0.98 -29.65
CA PHE A 1199 -31.33 -2.02 -28.71
C PHE A 1199 -31.05 -1.45 -27.32
N GLY A 1200 -30.35 -0.31 -27.20
CA GLY A 1200 -30.18 0.41 -25.93
C GLY A 1200 -31.50 0.78 -25.25
N VAL A 1201 -32.51 1.19 -26.01
CA VAL A 1201 -33.87 1.40 -25.48
C VAL A 1201 -34.50 0.10 -24.98
N VAL A 1202 -34.29 -1.03 -25.67
CA VAL A 1202 -34.72 -2.36 -25.17
C VAL A 1202 -33.95 -2.79 -23.91
N ILE A 1203 -32.67 -2.42 -23.76
CA ILE A 1203 -31.91 -2.63 -22.51
C ILE A 1203 -32.52 -1.79 -21.36
N LEU A 1204 -32.95 -0.56 -21.62
CA LEU A 1204 -33.64 0.26 -20.62
C LEU A 1204 -35.02 -0.31 -20.23
N GLU A 1205 -35.76 -0.92 -21.17
CA GLU A 1205 -36.97 -1.70 -20.84
C GLU A 1205 -36.65 -2.97 -20.03
N LEU A 1206 -35.56 -3.67 -20.34
CA LEU A 1206 -35.11 -4.86 -19.60
C LEU A 1206 -34.67 -4.52 -18.17
N LEU A 1207 -34.04 -3.36 -17.98
CA LEU A 1207 -33.66 -2.83 -16.65
C LEU A 1207 -34.90 -2.44 -15.81
N SER A 1208 -35.84 -1.70 -16.40
CA SER A 1208 -36.93 -1.05 -15.66
C SER A 1208 -38.25 -1.84 -15.61
N GLY A 1209 -38.55 -2.62 -16.65
CA GLY A 1209 -39.90 -3.14 -16.91
C GLY A 1209 -40.92 -2.11 -17.45
N GLU A 1210 -40.65 -0.80 -17.45
CA GLU A 1210 -41.61 0.24 -17.85
C GLU A 1210 -41.58 0.58 -19.34
N GLU A 1211 -42.62 1.26 -19.85
CA GLU A 1211 -42.71 1.65 -21.26
C GLU A 1211 -41.95 2.95 -21.57
N PRO A 1212 -41.23 3.06 -22.72
CA PRO A 1212 -40.46 4.26 -23.06
C PRO A 1212 -41.30 5.55 -23.06
N PHE A 1213 -42.55 5.50 -23.54
CA PHE A 1213 -43.49 6.62 -23.56
C PHE A 1213 -44.85 6.22 -22.97
N LYS A 1214 -45.25 6.90 -21.89
CA LYS A 1214 -46.51 6.70 -21.15
C LYS A 1214 -47.27 8.02 -21.12
N TYR A 1215 -48.58 7.98 -21.36
CA TYR A 1215 -49.43 9.17 -21.45
C TYR A 1215 -50.67 9.01 -20.57
N ARG A 1216 -51.10 10.10 -19.93
CA ARG A 1216 -52.27 10.19 -19.08
C ARG A 1216 -53.20 11.26 -19.66
N PHE A 1217 -54.47 10.94 -19.85
CA PHE A 1217 -55.45 11.95 -20.23
C PHE A 1217 -55.62 12.94 -19.07
N ASP A 1218 -55.47 14.24 -19.35
CA ASP A 1218 -55.79 15.31 -18.42
C ASP A 1218 -57.14 15.91 -18.78
N GLU A 1219 -58.11 15.69 -17.90
CA GLU A 1219 -59.49 16.16 -18.06
C GLU A 1219 -59.62 17.70 -18.05
N ARG A 1220 -58.58 18.44 -17.65
CA ARG A 1220 -58.58 19.92 -17.65
C ARG A 1220 -58.19 20.52 -19.00
N SER A 1221 -57.17 19.97 -19.66
CA SER A 1221 -56.76 20.37 -21.02
C SER A 1221 -57.57 19.68 -22.11
N GLY A 1222 -58.08 18.47 -21.83
CA GLY A 1222 -58.60 17.56 -22.87
C GLY A 1222 -57.48 16.90 -23.69
N GLU A 1223 -56.22 17.00 -23.26
CA GLU A 1223 -55.05 16.44 -23.93
C GLU A 1223 -54.40 15.29 -23.15
N PHE A 1224 -53.51 14.56 -23.82
CA PHE A 1224 -52.76 13.45 -23.24
C PHE A 1224 -51.39 13.94 -22.73
N ILE A 1225 -51.31 14.31 -21.45
CA ILE A 1225 -50.05 14.70 -20.80
C ILE A 1225 -49.13 13.48 -20.64
N ARG A 1226 -47.87 13.62 -21.04
CA ARG A 1226 -46.85 12.57 -20.91
C ARG A 1226 -46.43 12.39 -19.45
N THR A 1227 -46.33 11.14 -19.00
CA THR A 1227 -46.12 10.76 -17.58
C THR A 1227 -45.07 9.65 -17.40
N SER A 1228 -44.21 9.44 -18.40
CA SER A 1228 -43.11 8.45 -18.37
C SER A 1228 -41.81 9.04 -17.83
N GLY A 1229 -41.26 8.45 -16.76
CA GLY A 1229 -39.95 8.83 -16.18
C GLY A 1229 -38.77 8.75 -17.16
N PHE A 1230 -38.89 7.93 -18.21
CA PHE A 1230 -37.95 7.91 -19.34
C PHE A 1230 -37.87 9.21 -20.16
N SER A 1231 -38.66 10.24 -19.86
CA SER A 1231 -38.52 11.56 -20.49
C SER A 1231 -37.11 12.11 -20.33
N PHE A 1232 -36.58 12.13 -19.11
CA PHE A 1232 -35.33 12.83 -18.82
C PHE A 1232 -34.10 12.18 -19.46
N VAL A 1233 -33.98 10.86 -19.41
CA VAL A 1233 -32.84 10.13 -20.00
C VAL A 1233 -32.89 10.16 -21.52
N ILE A 1234 -34.08 9.94 -22.12
CA ILE A 1234 -34.20 9.93 -23.59
C ILE A 1234 -34.04 11.35 -24.14
N SER A 1235 -34.50 12.41 -23.46
CA SER A 1235 -34.34 13.79 -23.94
C SER A 1235 -32.91 14.35 -23.82
N HIS A 1236 -32.02 13.71 -23.05
CA HIS A 1236 -30.60 14.06 -23.00
C HIS A 1236 -29.73 13.21 -23.93
N LEU A 1237 -30.32 12.20 -24.58
CA LEU A 1237 -29.68 11.34 -25.58
C LEU A 1237 -30.16 11.67 -27.01
N THR A 1238 -31.09 12.61 -27.19
CA THR A 1238 -31.64 13.09 -28.47
C THR A 1238 -31.22 14.51 -28.81
#